data_AF-A0A011UCR3-F1
#
_entry.id   AF-A0A011UCR3-F1
#
_cell.length_a   1.000
_cell.length_b   1.000
_cell.length_c   1.000
_cell.angle_alpha   90.00
_cell.angle_beta   90.00
_cell.angle_gamma   90.00
#
_symmetry.space_group_name_H-M   'P 1'
#
loop_
_entity.id
_entity.type
_entity.pdbx_description
1 polymer ?
#
loop_
_entity_poly.entity_id
_entity_poly.type
_entity_poly.pdbx_seq_one_letter_code
_entity_poly.pdbx_strand_id
1 'polypeptide(L)'
;MIVLEALVVKGAAGRGIGQDRRHRPLVCPIVGAKRMACRLTPMLGCGVSGLILAALPFPAAADQVPPVGIPLQHVASDDDETDFDALGIMIGVNGARPRLYQFDTGSDMFIGQFDETISGVQPVSGSKPDLYGYGDGTYGYWMQEIQFGTMAYYHPDDQSEPVATLPGKHIAGRIIDWVYNKKHDSFKDLNTSSKPVGNHDGVAYYADLDVRARIKKGDPSDHPPFYGTFGAGDYSQDKTYMASPGTQTKSGYVVAANANMGDSKTPGCAPCLSLHLTPQVRAQFTAVMPWGKLDYDDSLRQFPSSGANASNMHDGDYSYTISVPVGKKKRAVDFRGPILFDTGTAEFILVDADGMLSKFRSKGYKLAEYDQDSVDIKFYGFGDKLNDLEYDDVIIGRLADEDSGNTVTIGLPFFQSNSVMYDLEKKVSAYSPYFVTTSDFSTDGTANIPHLSKVNEDIGSFGWVGLAGTLSGKGDFTIEKDANVRMTGANTYTGATHIADGAYLHLAGPGSIEHSARILNEGTFYVDHKGSHLTAWGVDKSFEDAVLRDISGGGDIVLGANRLIVTAATGSISGSITDYDDNNKNLGGGLVLAGGKLTIAGDNDYSGLTEVASGAEMHVTGQLTGDVSVYGKLIVDGQVFGTVKVNNDGTLSGTGTVGGVNVLPGGTAARMKTTAVD
;
A
#
# COMPACT_ATOMS: atom_id res chain seq x y z
N MET A 1 -14.42 16.78 3.81
CA MET A 1 -14.45 16.67 5.28
C MET A 1 -13.18 17.35 5.81
N ILE A 2 -13.29 18.41 6.59
CA ILE A 2 -12.14 19.26 7.00
C ILE A 2 -11.39 18.57 8.14
N VAL A 3 -10.17 18.07 7.87
CA VAL A 3 -9.27 17.54 8.91
C VAL A 3 -8.49 18.72 9.49
N LEU A 4 -8.72 19.03 10.77
CA LEU A 4 -8.02 20.11 11.48
C LEU A 4 -6.84 19.53 12.27
N GLU A 5 -5.66 20.11 12.04
CA GLU A 5 -4.39 19.82 12.71
C GLU A 5 -4.46 19.91 14.25
N ALA A 6 -3.78 19.00 14.94
CA ALA A 6 -3.51 19.11 16.37
C ALA A 6 -2.01 19.30 16.64
N LEU A 7 -1.62 20.57 16.81
CA LEU A 7 -0.33 21.00 17.36
C LEU A 7 -0.12 20.47 18.80
N VAL A 8 1.00 19.79 19.04
CA VAL A 8 1.45 19.41 20.38
C VAL A 8 2.32 20.51 20.98
N VAL A 9 1.82 21.18 22.03
CA VAL A 9 2.63 22.05 22.90
C VAL A 9 3.03 21.29 24.17
N LYS A 10 4.34 21.11 24.36
CA LYS A 10 4.95 20.57 25.59
C LYS A 10 4.76 21.53 26.78
N GLY A 11 4.42 20.96 27.94
CA GLY A 11 4.57 21.57 29.26
C GLY A 11 5.12 20.55 30.25
N ALA A 12 6.34 20.77 30.74
CA ALA A 12 7.10 19.87 31.60
C ALA A 12 6.83 20.07 33.11
N ALA A 13 7.34 19.09 33.90
CA ALA A 13 7.65 19.06 35.34
C ALA A 13 6.72 18.15 36.17
N GLY A 14 7.19 17.25 37.04
CA GLY A 14 8.54 16.86 37.42
C GLY A 14 8.50 15.91 38.65
N ARG A 15 9.61 15.17 38.82
CA ARG A 15 10.18 14.55 40.04
C ARG A 15 9.34 13.57 40.89
N GLY A 16 9.92 12.38 41.10
CA GLY A 16 9.68 11.53 42.27
C GLY A 16 10.68 10.38 42.35
N ILE A 17 11.66 10.51 43.25
CA ILE A 17 12.75 9.56 43.54
C ILE A 17 12.24 8.45 44.49
N GLY A 18 12.71 7.20 44.32
CA GLY A 18 12.46 6.11 45.27
C GLY A 18 13.43 4.92 45.14
N GLN A 19 14.49 4.98 45.95
CA GLN A 19 15.38 3.90 46.47
C GLN A 19 14.65 2.58 46.84
N ASP A 20 15.24 1.38 47.01
CA ASP A 20 16.59 0.79 47.00
C ASP A 20 16.45 -0.74 47.31
N ARG A 21 17.51 -1.53 47.06
CA ARG A 21 17.93 -2.82 47.66
C ARG A 21 17.54 -4.22 47.12
N ARG A 22 18.58 -4.83 46.52
CA ARG A 22 19.32 -6.07 46.89
C ARG A 22 18.60 -7.43 46.85
N HIS A 23 19.06 -8.35 45.99
CA HIS A 23 20.17 -9.31 46.28
C HIS A 23 20.53 -10.15 45.02
N ARG A 24 21.79 -10.58 44.95
CA ARG A 24 22.49 -11.35 43.89
C ARG A 24 23.14 -12.57 44.58
N PRO A 25 23.74 -13.55 43.87
CA PRO A 25 23.17 -14.57 42.99
C PRO A 25 23.61 -15.99 43.44
N LEU A 26 23.20 -17.04 42.71
CA LEU A 26 23.87 -18.34 42.77
C LEU A 26 24.05 -18.90 41.35
N VAL A 27 25.26 -19.41 41.14
CA VAL A 27 25.90 -19.79 39.87
C VAL A 27 26.17 -21.29 39.91
N CYS A 28 26.07 -21.96 38.74
CA CYS A 28 27.00 -22.94 38.13
C CYS A 28 26.28 -24.04 37.30
N PRO A 29 26.96 -24.69 36.33
CA PRO A 29 26.54 -24.68 34.93
C PRO A 29 26.49 -26.11 34.33
N ILE A 30 26.13 -26.22 33.04
CA ILE A 30 26.41 -27.42 32.25
C ILE A 30 27.20 -27.05 30.99
N VAL A 31 28.26 -27.82 30.80
CA VAL A 31 29.31 -27.77 29.78
C VAL A 31 28.87 -28.53 28.52
N GLY A 32 29.32 -28.07 27.35
CA GLY A 32 29.28 -28.85 26.11
C GLY A 32 29.92 -28.13 24.92
N ALA A 33 31.23 -28.27 24.78
CA ALA A 33 32.07 -27.58 23.79
C ALA A 33 32.00 -28.18 22.37
N LYS A 34 32.28 -27.36 21.35
CA LYS A 34 33.26 -27.69 20.30
C LYS A 34 33.81 -26.42 19.62
N ARG A 35 35.13 -26.25 19.75
CA ARG A 35 35.96 -25.24 19.10
C ARG A 35 36.28 -25.66 17.66
N MET A 36 36.29 -24.70 16.74
CA MET A 36 37.20 -24.72 15.60
C MET A 36 37.87 -23.34 15.53
N ALA A 37 39.18 -23.33 15.75
CA ALA A 37 40.02 -22.15 15.63
C ALA A 37 40.53 -22.05 14.19
N CYS A 38 40.42 -20.88 13.57
CA CYS A 38 41.26 -20.53 12.43
C CYS A 38 41.90 -19.17 12.67
N ARG A 39 43.19 -19.09 12.35
CA ARG A 39 44.18 -18.12 12.82
C ARG A 39 44.00 -16.75 12.17
N LEU A 40 44.16 -15.69 12.96
CA LEU A 40 44.54 -14.36 12.47
C LEU A 40 46.04 -14.31 12.17
N THR A 41 46.40 -13.75 11.01
CA THR A 41 47.63 -12.96 10.80
C THR A 41 47.34 -11.87 9.76
N PRO A 42 47.96 -10.69 9.85
CA PRO A 42 47.52 -9.47 9.17
C PRO A 42 48.16 -9.34 7.78
N MET A 43 47.42 -8.82 6.80
CA MET A 43 48.01 -8.28 5.58
C MET A 43 47.67 -6.79 5.44
N LEU A 44 48.74 -6.02 5.34
CA LEU A 44 48.81 -4.63 4.93
C LEU A 44 48.12 -4.39 3.58
N GLY A 45 47.42 -3.26 3.51
CA GLY A 45 47.56 -2.27 2.43
C GLY A 45 47.24 -2.69 1.00
N CYS A 46 46.05 -2.31 0.55
CA CYS A 46 45.84 -1.85 -0.82
C CYS A 46 44.81 -0.72 -0.81
N GLY A 47 45.22 0.45 -1.29
CA GLY A 47 44.37 1.61 -1.48
C GLY A 47 43.32 1.36 -2.56
N VAL A 48 42.14 1.94 -2.38
CA VAL A 48 41.08 1.90 -3.39
C VAL A 48 41.36 3.03 -4.38
N SER A 49 41.91 2.66 -5.54
CA SER A 49 41.96 3.52 -6.71
C SER A 49 40.63 3.46 -7.45
N GLY A 50 40.05 4.64 -7.72
CA GLY A 50 39.12 4.92 -8.82
C GLY A 50 37.86 4.05 -8.90
N LEU A 51 36.73 4.56 -8.37
CA LEU A 51 35.41 4.16 -8.87
C LEU A 51 35.29 4.64 -10.32
N ILE A 52 35.55 3.76 -11.27
CA ILE A 52 34.94 3.85 -12.60
C ILE A 52 33.50 3.37 -12.41
N LEU A 53 32.54 4.29 -12.53
CA LEU A 53 31.13 3.96 -12.69
C LEU A 53 30.96 3.22 -14.02
N ALA A 54 31.25 1.93 -14.05
CA ALA A 54 30.74 1.05 -15.07
C ALA A 54 29.25 0.86 -14.77
N ALA A 55 28.39 1.18 -15.73
CA ALA A 55 26.98 0.77 -15.69
C ALA A 55 26.96 -0.74 -15.43
N LEU A 56 26.62 -1.14 -14.21
CA LEU A 56 26.47 -2.54 -13.89
C LEU A 56 25.32 -3.05 -14.75
N PRO A 57 25.53 -4.12 -15.55
CA PRO A 57 24.42 -4.76 -16.22
C PRO A 57 23.49 -5.26 -15.12
N PHE A 58 22.26 -4.75 -15.10
CA PHE A 58 21.20 -5.26 -14.24
C PHE A 58 21.22 -6.80 -14.35
N PRO A 59 21.28 -7.56 -13.23
CA PRO A 59 21.00 -8.97 -13.30
C PRO A 59 19.63 -9.09 -13.96
N ALA A 60 19.53 -9.86 -15.05
CA ALA A 60 18.27 -10.09 -15.74
C ALA A 60 17.24 -10.47 -14.67
N ALA A 61 16.30 -9.56 -14.40
CA ALA A 61 15.17 -9.84 -13.54
C ALA A 61 14.50 -11.06 -14.17
N ALA A 62 14.34 -12.14 -13.39
CA ALA A 62 13.47 -13.24 -13.80
C ALA A 62 12.17 -12.63 -14.31
N ASP A 63 11.72 -13.00 -15.52
CA ASP A 63 10.59 -12.40 -16.25
C ASP A 63 9.43 -12.00 -15.31
N GLN A 64 9.44 -10.77 -14.81
CA GLN A 64 8.37 -10.24 -14.00
C GLN A 64 7.27 -9.83 -14.96
N VAL A 65 6.09 -10.41 -14.77
CA VAL A 65 4.91 -10.00 -15.54
C VAL A 65 4.60 -8.56 -15.14
N PRO A 66 4.57 -7.60 -16.09
CA PRO A 66 4.28 -6.21 -15.75
C PRO A 66 2.86 -6.09 -15.17
N PRO A 67 2.62 -5.12 -14.27
CA PRO A 67 1.29 -4.86 -13.77
C PRO A 67 0.30 -4.55 -14.90
N VAL A 68 -0.94 -4.98 -14.73
CA VAL A 68 -2.05 -4.64 -15.64
C VAL A 68 -3.12 -3.90 -14.85
N GLY A 69 -3.28 -2.61 -15.16
CA GLY A 69 -4.35 -1.77 -14.60
C GLY A 69 -5.67 -1.98 -15.35
N ILE A 70 -6.72 -2.33 -14.63
CA ILE A 70 -8.08 -2.54 -15.11
C ILE A 70 -8.97 -1.48 -14.45
N PRO A 71 -9.55 -0.55 -15.24
CA PRO A 71 -10.40 0.50 -14.70
C PRO A 71 -11.62 -0.09 -13.98
N LEU A 72 -11.87 0.42 -12.79
CA LEU A 72 -13.12 0.23 -12.05
C LEU A 72 -14.01 1.46 -12.22
N GLN A 73 -15.23 1.39 -11.71
CA GLN A 73 -16.17 2.51 -11.69
C GLN A 73 -16.74 2.66 -10.28
N HIS A 74 -16.72 3.85 -9.72
CA HIS A 74 -17.62 4.17 -8.60
C HIS A 74 -19.04 4.27 -9.15
N VAL A 75 -19.93 3.44 -8.62
CA VAL A 75 -21.34 3.42 -9.00
C VAL A 75 -22.10 4.10 -7.88
N ALA A 76 -22.89 5.12 -8.25
CA ALA A 76 -23.68 5.87 -7.29
C ALA A 76 -24.91 5.06 -6.85
N SER A 77 -25.36 5.31 -5.64
CA SER A 77 -26.58 4.75 -5.10
C SER A 77 -27.80 5.22 -5.91
N ASP A 78 -28.84 4.39 -5.96
CA ASP A 78 -30.09 4.71 -6.66
C ASP A 78 -30.78 5.97 -6.07
N ASP A 79 -30.56 6.24 -4.77
CA ASP A 79 -31.24 7.31 -4.03
C ASP A 79 -30.43 8.63 -4.00
N ASP A 80 -29.10 8.60 -4.18
CA ASP A 80 -28.23 9.77 -4.15
C ASP A 80 -27.05 9.61 -5.12
N GLU A 81 -27.03 10.43 -6.19
CA GLU A 81 -25.96 10.43 -7.21
C GLU A 81 -24.58 10.84 -6.66
N THR A 82 -24.50 11.33 -5.42
CA THR A 82 -23.25 11.70 -4.73
C THR A 82 -22.78 10.68 -3.70
N ASP A 83 -23.60 9.67 -3.41
CA ASP A 83 -23.25 8.55 -2.55
C ASP A 83 -22.85 7.35 -3.41
N PHE A 84 -21.64 6.81 -3.23
CA PHE A 84 -21.12 5.73 -4.05
C PHE A 84 -21.07 4.44 -3.22
N ASP A 85 -22.10 3.61 -3.34
CA ASP A 85 -22.28 2.41 -2.51
C ASP A 85 -21.76 1.12 -3.17
N ALA A 86 -21.28 1.18 -4.43
CA ALA A 86 -20.71 0.04 -5.13
C ALA A 86 -19.51 0.38 -6.03
N LEU A 87 -18.69 -0.64 -6.29
CA LEU A 87 -17.71 -0.64 -7.38
C LEU A 87 -18.20 -1.48 -8.55
N GLY A 88 -17.97 -1.00 -9.76
CA GLY A 88 -18.27 -1.69 -11.00
C GLY A 88 -17.02 -2.07 -11.78
N ILE A 89 -17.10 -3.18 -12.50
CA ILE A 89 -16.10 -3.63 -13.47
C ILE A 89 -16.75 -4.00 -14.79
N MET A 90 -16.19 -3.51 -15.90
CA MET A 90 -16.75 -3.70 -17.24
C MET A 90 -16.10 -4.90 -17.94
N ILE A 91 -16.87 -5.97 -18.16
CA ILE A 91 -16.35 -7.26 -18.66
C ILE A 91 -17.10 -7.71 -19.92
N GLY A 92 -16.36 -8.13 -20.94
CA GLY A 92 -16.86 -8.84 -22.13
C GLY A 92 -16.42 -10.31 -22.14
N VAL A 93 -17.26 -11.18 -22.68
CA VAL A 93 -17.00 -12.62 -22.80
C VAL A 93 -17.11 -13.08 -24.25
N ASN A 94 -16.14 -13.85 -24.74
CA ASN A 94 -16.09 -14.37 -26.12
C ASN A 94 -16.32 -13.29 -27.20
N GLY A 95 -15.86 -12.06 -26.96
CA GLY A 95 -16.02 -10.92 -27.88
C GLY A 95 -17.45 -10.34 -27.95
N ALA A 96 -18.35 -10.75 -27.04
CA ALA A 96 -19.65 -10.14 -26.89
C ALA A 96 -19.54 -8.71 -26.32
N ARG A 97 -20.62 -7.93 -26.45
CA ARG A 97 -20.72 -6.58 -25.87
C ARG A 97 -20.41 -6.63 -24.37
N PRO A 98 -19.52 -5.78 -23.86
CA PRO A 98 -19.21 -5.76 -22.43
C PRO A 98 -20.41 -5.28 -21.60
N ARG A 99 -20.47 -5.76 -20.36
CA ARG A 99 -21.49 -5.42 -19.36
C ARG A 99 -20.82 -5.03 -18.06
N LEU A 100 -21.51 -4.19 -17.29
CA LEU A 100 -21.07 -3.76 -15.97
C LEU A 100 -21.51 -4.80 -14.93
N TYR A 101 -20.56 -5.28 -14.15
CA TYR A 101 -20.78 -6.20 -13.03
C TYR A 101 -20.30 -5.53 -11.74
N GLN A 102 -20.94 -5.84 -10.61
CA GLN A 102 -20.46 -5.38 -9.31
C GLN A 102 -19.11 -6.03 -9.03
N PHE A 103 -18.11 -5.24 -8.68
CA PHE A 103 -16.81 -5.73 -8.25
C PHE A 103 -16.88 -5.98 -6.74
N ASP A 104 -16.76 -7.24 -6.35
CA ASP A 104 -17.09 -7.68 -4.98
C ASP A 104 -15.98 -8.59 -4.43
N THR A 105 -15.17 -8.06 -3.53
CA THR A 105 -14.11 -8.80 -2.83
C THR A 105 -14.63 -9.71 -1.71
N GLY A 106 -15.90 -9.57 -1.32
CA GLY A 106 -16.64 -10.49 -0.46
C GLY A 106 -17.12 -11.75 -1.16
N SER A 107 -17.04 -11.84 -2.49
CA SER A 107 -17.42 -13.03 -3.29
C SER A 107 -16.21 -13.68 -4.00
N ASP A 108 -16.27 -14.99 -4.27
CA ASP A 108 -15.19 -15.74 -4.92
C ASP A 108 -15.46 -16.12 -6.39
N MET A 109 -16.71 -16.02 -6.83
CA MET A 109 -17.15 -16.45 -8.16
C MET A 109 -17.60 -15.28 -9.04
N PHE A 110 -17.24 -15.31 -10.33
CA PHE A 110 -17.92 -14.49 -11.32
C PHE A 110 -19.29 -15.07 -11.64
N ILE A 111 -20.36 -14.35 -11.30
CA ILE A 111 -21.75 -14.71 -11.57
C ILE A 111 -22.40 -13.60 -12.37
N GLY A 112 -22.92 -13.92 -13.55
CA GLY A 112 -23.39 -12.90 -14.48
C GLY A 112 -24.51 -13.34 -15.40
N GLN A 113 -25.18 -12.36 -15.98
CA GLN A 113 -26.05 -12.58 -17.12
C GLN A 113 -25.21 -12.69 -18.39
N PHE A 114 -25.21 -13.89 -18.98
CA PHE A 114 -24.58 -14.16 -20.27
C PHE A 114 -25.67 -14.38 -21.32
N ASP A 115 -25.55 -13.68 -22.46
CA ASP A 115 -26.47 -13.87 -23.58
C ASP A 115 -26.33 -15.31 -24.13
N GLU A 116 -27.46 -16.02 -24.23
CA GLU A 116 -27.49 -17.41 -24.69
C GLU A 116 -27.04 -17.58 -26.16
N THR A 117 -27.02 -16.48 -26.92
CA THR A 117 -26.55 -16.45 -28.31
C THR A 117 -25.02 -16.33 -28.43
N ILE A 118 -24.31 -16.08 -27.32
CA ILE A 118 -22.85 -15.98 -27.32
C ILE A 118 -22.24 -17.34 -27.69
N SER A 119 -21.64 -17.41 -28.87
CA SER A 119 -20.96 -18.61 -29.35
C SER A 119 -19.85 -19.03 -28.37
N GLY A 120 -19.78 -20.33 -28.07
CA GLY A 120 -18.73 -20.91 -27.22
C GLY A 120 -18.96 -20.76 -25.71
N VAL A 121 -20.07 -20.16 -25.27
CA VAL A 121 -20.55 -20.24 -23.87
C VAL A 121 -21.40 -21.50 -23.73
N GLN A 122 -21.03 -22.41 -22.84
CA GLN A 122 -21.73 -23.69 -22.67
C GLN A 122 -21.82 -24.10 -21.19
N PRO A 123 -22.86 -24.81 -20.73
CA PRO A 123 -22.89 -25.39 -19.40
C PRO A 123 -21.67 -26.27 -19.12
N VAL A 124 -21.14 -26.22 -17.90
CA VAL A 124 -20.10 -27.16 -17.47
C VAL A 124 -20.68 -28.58 -17.46
N SER A 125 -19.93 -29.54 -17.98
CA SER A 125 -20.43 -30.92 -18.12
C SER A 125 -20.75 -31.54 -16.76
N GLY A 126 -22.02 -31.87 -16.55
CA GLY A 126 -22.49 -32.55 -15.33
C GLY A 126 -22.91 -31.62 -14.20
N SER A 127 -22.68 -30.31 -14.32
CA SER A 127 -23.23 -29.34 -13.38
C SER A 127 -24.73 -29.17 -13.61
N LYS A 128 -25.44 -28.79 -12.55
CA LYS A 128 -26.87 -28.48 -12.57
C LYS A 128 -27.07 -27.08 -12.00
N PRO A 129 -28.19 -26.43 -12.31
CA PRO A 129 -28.54 -25.20 -11.63
C PRO A 129 -28.63 -25.40 -10.12
N ASP A 130 -27.97 -24.52 -9.36
CA ASP A 130 -27.98 -24.53 -7.90
C ASP A 130 -27.90 -23.10 -7.35
N LEU A 131 -28.01 -22.97 -6.03
CA LEU A 131 -27.93 -21.71 -5.31
C LEU A 131 -26.48 -21.28 -5.10
N TYR A 132 -26.20 -20.02 -5.40
CA TYR A 132 -25.14 -19.24 -4.77
C TYR A 132 -25.80 -18.25 -3.81
N GLY A 133 -25.72 -18.55 -2.51
CA GLY A 133 -26.44 -17.82 -1.45
C GLY A 133 -25.62 -16.67 -0.89
N TYR A 134 -26.31 -15.62 -0.46
CA TYR A 134 -25.72 -14.47 0.25
C TYR A 134 -26.24 -14.37 1.68
N GLY A 135 -25.46 -13.73 2.55
CA GLY A 135 -25.80 -13.48 3.94
C GLY A 135 -26.21 -14.77 4.68
N ASP A 136 -27.42 -14.77 5.23
CA ASP A 136 -28.02 -15.91 5.96
C ASP A 136 -28.42 -17.10 5.04
N GLY A 137 -28.09 -17.04 3.75
CA GLY A 137 -28.41 -18.05 2.75
C GLY A 137 -29.88 -18.08 2.36
N THR A 138 -30.71 -17.13 2.81
CA THR A 138 -32.14 -17.11 2.47
C THR A 138 -32.45 -16.53 1.09
N TYR A 139 -31.46 -15.93 0.44
CA TYR A 139 -31.55 -15.35 -0.88
C TYR A 139 -30.25 -15.50 -1.68
N GLY A 140 -30.32 -15.24 -3.00
CA GLY A 140 -29.15 -15.12 -3.85
C GLY A 140 -29.42 -15.53 -5.30
N TYR A 141 -28.36 -15.93 -6.00
CA TYR A 141 -28.44 -16.33 -7.40
C TYR A 141 -28.77 -17.82 -7.55
N TRP A 142 -29.86 -18.13 -8.25
CA TRP A 142 -30.02 -19.45 -8.84
C TRP A 142 -29.29 -19.45 -10.17
N MET A 143 -28.17 -20.18 -10.24
CA MET A 143 -27.21 -20.05 -11.33
C MET A 143 -26.84 -21.41 -11.92
N GLN A 144 -26.43 -21.40 -13.18
CA GLN A 144 -25.88 -22.56 -13.89
C GLN A 144 -24.41 -22.28 -14.19
N GLU A 145 -23.52 -23.13 -13.71
CA GLU A 145 -22.11 -23.06 -14.12
C GLU A 145 -21.97 -23.19 -15.63
N ILE A 146 -21.25 -22.25 -16.22
CA ILE A 146 -20.90 -22.21 -17.64
C ILE A 146 -19.39 -22.11 -17.80
N GLN A 147 -18.92 -22.53 -18.96
CA GLN A 147 -17.55 -22.33 -19.41
C GLN A 147 -17.49 -21.53 -20.71
N PHE A 148 -16.43 -20.76 -20.87
CA PHE A 148 -16.17 -19.93 -22.06
C PHE A 148 -14.67 -19.74 -22.31
N GLY A 149 -14.31 -19.16 -23.46
CA GLY A 149 -12.96 -19.20 -24.02
C GLY A 149 -12.15 -17.91 -23.91
N THR A 150 -12.79 -16.75 -23.78
CA THR A 150 -12.10 -15.48 -23.53
C THR A 150 -12.88 -14.57 -22.59
N MET A 151 -12.15 -13.88 -21.72
CA MET A 151 -12.64 -12.79 -20.88
C MET A 151 -11.85 -11.53 -21.21
N ALA A 152 -12.51 -10.39 -21.32
CA ALA A 152 -11.85 -9.12 -21.61
C ALA A 152 -12.39 -8.01 -20.70
N TYR A 153 -11.49 -7.15 -20.25
CA TYR A 153 -11.80 -5.98 -19.44
C TYR A 153 -11.81 -4.73 -20.30
N TYR A 154 -12.72 -3.80 -20.00
CA TYR A 154 -12.90 -2.56 -20.76
C TYR A 154 -12.89 -1.35 -19.83
N HIS A 155 -12.62 -0.17 -20.40
CA HIS A 155 -12.87 1.06 -19.66
C HIS A 155 -14.39 1.28 -19.57
N PRO A 156 -14.95 1.58 -18.38
CA PRO A 156 -16.39 1.83 -18.23
C PRO A 156 -16.93 2.88 -19.21
N ASP A 157 -16.19 3.98 -19.37
CA ASP A 157 -16.54 5.10 -20.27
C ASP A 157 -16.13 4.90 -21.74
N ASP A 158 -15.22 3.97 -22.05
CA ASP A 158 -14.78 3.68 -23.43
C ASP A 158 -14.66 2.16 -23.65
N GLN A 159 -15.68 1.62 -24.31
CA GLN A 159 -15.83 0.19 -24.56
C GLN A 159 -15.40 -0.20 -25.98
N SER A 160 -14.71 0.70 -26.71
CA SER A 160 -14.34 0.47 -28.11
C SER A 160 -13.30 -0.64 -28.28
N GLU A 161 -12.35 -0.74 -27.34
CA GLU A 161 -11.27 -1.73 -27.33
C GLU A 161 -11.06 -2.25 -25.89
N PRO A 162 -10.68 -3.53 -25.73
CA PRO A 162 -10.38 -4.08 -24.41
C PRO A 162 -9.04 -3.53 -23.87
N VAL A 163 -9.03 -3.23 -22.57
CA VAL A 163 -7.82 -2.88 -21.81
C VAL A 163 -6.91 -4.09 -21.66
N ALA A 164 -7.52 -5.26 -21.39
CA ALA A 164 -6.81 -6.54 -21.32
C ALA A 164 -7.75 -7.67 -21.77
N THR A 165 -7.19 -8.66 -22.47
CA THR A 165 -7.92 -9.86 -22.89
C THR A 165 -7.20 -11.10 -22.39
N LEU A 166 -7.95 -11.97 -21.71
CA LEU A 166 -7.49 -13.21 -21.11
C LEU A 166 -8.07 -14.37 -21.91
N PRO A 167 -7.26 -15.05 -22.74
CA PRO A 167 -7.68 -16.27 -23.39
C PRO A 167 -7.51 -17.46 -22.43
N GLY A 168 -8.42 -18.42 -22.51
CA GLY A 168 -8.31 -19.64 -21.73
C GLY A 168 -9.66 -20.24 -21.40
N LYS A 169 -9.62 -21.33 -20.62
CA LYS A 169 -10.86 -21.89 -20.06
C LYS A 169 -11.24 -21.08 -18.83
N HIS A 170 -12.38 -20.42 -18.88
CA HIS A 170 -13.00 -19.76 -17.74
C HIS A 170 -14.26 -20.51 -17.31
N ILE A 171 -14.59 -20.44 -16.02
CA ILE A 171 -15.83 -20.97 -15.45
C ILE A 171 -16.45 -19.88 -14.58
N ALA A 172 -17.75 -19.63 -14.81
CA ALA A 172 -18.57 -18.61 -14.16
C ALA A 172 -19.99 -19.14 -13.93
N GLY A 173 -20.75 -18.50 -13.05
CA GLY A 173 -22.18 -18.79 -12.84
C GLY A 173 -23.06 -17.97 -13.77
N ARG A 174 -23.82 -18.61 -14.67
CA ARG A 174 -24.84 -17.91 -15.44
C ARG A 174 -26.10 -17.77 -14.60
N ILE A 175 -26.53 -16.53 -14.37
CA ILE A 175 -27.76 -16.22 -13.64
C ILE A 175 -28.95 -16.79 -14.43
N ILE A 176 -29.76 -17.63 -13.76
CA ILE A 176 -31.06 -18.08 -14.25
C ILE A 176 -32.15 -17.22 -13.60
N ASP A 177 -32.08 -17.06 -12.28
CA ASP A 177 -33.03 -16.28 -11.50
C ASP A 177 -32.35 -15.71 -10.25
N TRP A 178 -32.88 -14.59 -9.76
CA TRP A 178 -32.69 -14.18 -8.38
C TRP A 178 -33.77 -14.82 -7.52
N VAL A 179 -33.39 -15.42 -6.40
CA VAL A 179 -34.27 -16.29 -5.63
C VAL A 179 -34.29 -15.98 -4.15
N TYR A 180 -35.42 -16.31 -3.54
CA TYR A 180 -35.64 -16.24 -2.09
C TYR A 180 -36.27 -17.52 -1.58
N ASN A 181 -35.95 -17.91 -0.35
CA ASN A 181 -36.70 -18.92 0.38
C ASN A 181 -37.72 -18.26 1.33
N LYS A 182 -38.67 -19.05 1.83
CA LYS A 182 -39.79 -18.56 2.65
C LYS A 182 -39.40 -18.02 4.03
N LYS A 183 -38.15 -18.20 4.46
CA LYS A 183 -37.66 -17.69 5.74
C LYS A 183 -37.13 -16.26 5.64
N HIS A 184 -36.77 -15.79 4.45
CA HIS A 184 -36.35 -14.41 4.25
C HIS A 184 -37.42 -13.43 4.74
N ASP A 185 -37.03 -12.40 5.50
CA ASP A 185 -37.98 -11.53 6.21
C ASP A 185 -38.94 -10.81 5.29
N SER A 186 -38.45 -10.31 4.16
CA SER A 186 -39.26 -9.63 3.13
C SER A 186 -39.97 -10.59 2.17
N PHE A 187 -39.90 -11.92 2.33
CA PHE A 187 -40.43 -12.88 1.34
C PHE A 187 -41.91 -12.62 0.98
N LYS A 188 -42.71 -12.20 1.96
CA LYS A 188 -44.15 -11.95 1.77
C LYS A 188 -44.47 -10.71 0.95
N ASP A 189 -43.53 -9.77 0.89
CA ASP A 189 -43.68 -8.49 0.19
C ASP A 189 -43.14 -8.59 -1.26
N LEU A 190 -42.38 -9.65 -1.57
CA LEU A 190 -41.78 -9.89 -2.87
C LEU A 190 -42.73 -10.60 -3.85
N ASN A 191 -42.67 -10.20 -5.13
CA ASN A 191 -43.42 -10.82 -6.21
C ASN A 191 -42.76 -12.14 -6.67
N THR A 192 -42.95 -13.21 -5.90
CA THR A 192 -42.27 -14.49 -6.15
C THR A 192 -43.10 -15.49 -6.96
N SER A 193 -42.41 -16.41 -7.65
CA SER A 193 -43.05 -17.49 -8.39
C SER A 193 -43.86 -18.43 -7.49
N SER A 194 -44.97 -18.98 -8.00
CA SER A 194 -45.85 -19.87 -7.21
C SER A 194 -45.30 -21.27 -6.96
N LYS A 195 -44.30 -21.69 -7.73
CA LYS A 195 -43.59 -22.97 -7.59
C LYS A 195 -42.10 -22.69 -7.44
N PRO A 196 -41.37 -23.47 -6.62
CA PRO A 196 -39.94 -23.29 -6.47
C PRO A 196 -39.22 -23.58 -7.78
N VAL A 197 -38.13 -22.86 -8.04
CA VAL A 197 -37.23 -23.11 -9.19
C VAL A 197 -36.29 -24.27 -8.91
N GLY A 198 -35.99 -24.52 -7.63
CA GLY A 198 -35.13 -25.61 -7.20
C GLY A 198 -35.12 -25.77 -5.68
N ASN A 199 -34.32 -26.73 -5.21
CA ASN A 199 -34.06 -26.94 -3.79
C ASN A 199 -32.55 -27.03 -3.57
N HIS A 200 -32.07 -26.36 -2.54
CA HIS A 200 -30.69 -26.42 -2.06
C HIS A 200 -30.73 -26.85 -0.58
N ASP A 201 -30.00 -27.91 -0.23
CA ASP A 201 -29.98 -28.49 1.13
C ASP A 201 -31.37 -28.73 1.75
N GLY A 202 -32.32 -29.18 0.92
CA GLY A 202 -33.69 -29.48 1.34
C GLY A 202 -34.58 -28.25 1.55
N VAL A 203 -34.08 -27.05 1.25
CA VAL A 203 -34.83 -25.78 1.28
C VAL A 203 -35.25 -25.40 -0.13
N ALA A 204 -36.52 -25.03 -0.29
CA ALA A 204 -37.10 -24.64 -1.58
C ALA A 204 -36.95 -23.14 -1.84
N TYR A 205 -36.45 -22.79 -3.03
CA TYR A 205 -36.20 -21.41 -3.46
C TYR A 205 -37.16 -21.00 -4.59
N TYR A 206 -37.64 -19.77 -4.54
CA TYR A 206 -38.64 -19.22 -5.45
C TYR A 206 -38.05 -18.00 -6.14
N ALA A 207 -38.26 -17.88 -7.45
CA ALA A 207 -37.74 -16.76 -8.21
C ALA A 207 -38.52 -15.48 -7.96
N ASP A 208 -37.79 -14.38 -7.91
CA ASP A 208 -38.33 -13.03 -8.05
C ASP A 208 -38.79 -12.82 -9.50
N LEU A 209 -40.09 -12.59 -9.69
CA LEU A 209 -40.69 -12.46 -11.01
C LEU A 209 -40.39 -11.11 -11.68
N ASP A 210 -40.08 -10.08 -10.89
CA ASP A 210 -39.76 -8.75 -11.41
C ASP A 210 -38.33 -8.75 -11.94
N VAL A 211 -37.39 -9.34 -11.20
CA VAL A 211 -36.00 -9.58 -11.66
C VAL A 211 -36.00 -10.48 -12.91
N ARG A 212 -36.74 -11.59 -12.87
CA ARG A 212 -36.85 -12.50 -14.03
C ARG A 212 -37.38 -11.78 -15.28
N ALA A 213 -38.32 -10.86 -15.12
CA ALA A 213 -38.85 -10.08 -16.23
C ALA A 213 -37.79 -9.14 -16.82
N ARG A 214 -36.91 -8.54 -16.01
CA ARG A 214 -35.76 -7.74 -16.47
C ARG A 214 -34.74 -8.58 -17.22
N ILE A 215 -34.32 -9.71 -16.66
CA ILE A 215 -33.38 -10.64 -17.31
C ILE A 215 -33.88 -11.04 -18.70
N LYS A 216 -35.17 -11.37 -18.84
CA LYS A 216 -35.78 -11.73 -20.13
C LYS A 216 -35.78 -10.61 -21.18
N LYS A 217 -35.75 -9.35 -20.75
CA LYS A 217 -35.62 -8.18 -21.63
C LYS A 217 -34.16 -7.86 -21.97
N GLY A 218 -33.21 -8.49 -21.28
CA GLY A 218 -31.79 -8.17 -21.38
C GLY A 218 -31.39 -6.96 -20.55
N ASP A 219 -32.19 -6.57 -19.56
CA ASP A 219 -31.91 -5.49 -18.61
C ASP A 219 -31.09 -6.02 -17.41
N PRO A 220 -30.42 -5.15 -16.62
CA PRO A 220 -29.73 -5.53 -15.38
C PRO A 220 -30.58 -6.39 -14.42
N SER A 221 -29.97 -7.40 -13.82
CA SER A 221 -30.66 -8.43 -13.02
C SER A 221 -30.77 -7.97 -11.59
N ASP A 222 -29.61 -7.59 -11.06
CA ASP A 222 -29.35 -7.27 -9.67
C ASP A 222 -29.13 -5.77 -9.55
N HIS A 223 -29.43 -5.19 -8.39
CA HIS A 223 -29.24 -3.78 -7.99
C HIS A 223 -28.76 -2.93 -9.18
N PRO A 224 -29.67 -2.51 -10.08
CA PRO A 224 -29.29 -1.85 -11.33
C PRO A 224 -28.27 -0.75 -11.02
N PRO A 225 -27.18 -0.64 -11.79
CA PRO A 225 -27.02 -1.05 -13.18
C PRO A 225 -26.37 -2.42 -13.43
N PHE A 226 -26.21 -3.28 -12.43
CA PHE A 226 -25.37 -4.47 -12.56
C PHE A 226 -26.03 -5.69 -13.25
N TYR A 227 -25.26 -6.33 -14.13
CA TYR A 227 -25.65 -7.59 -14.78
C TYR A 227 -25.24 -8.84 -13.99
N GLY A 228 -24.86 -8.66 -12.73
CA GLY A 228 -24.35 -9.69 -11.81
C GLY A 228 -23.13 -9.20 -11.04
N THR A 229 -22.46 -10.15 -10.37
CA THR A 229 -21.36 -9.91 -9.44
C THR A 229 -20.09 -10.60 -9.93
N PHE A 230 -19.01 -9.83 -10.03
CA PHE A 230 -17.66 -10.33 -10.28
C PHE A 230 -16.94 -10.54 -8.95
N GLY A 231 -16.94 -11.78 -8.47
CA GLY A 231 -16.22 -12.18 -7.27
C GLY A 231 -14.72 -11.96 -7.39
N ALA A 232 -14.19 -11.14 -6.48
CA ALA A 232 -12.85 -10.62 -6.44
C ALA A 232 -12.11 -10.92 -5.13
N GLY A 233 -12.64 -11.82 -4.30
CA GLY A 233 -11.99 -12.30 -3.08
C GLY A 233 -10.64 -12.97 -3.35
N ASP A 234 -9.74 -12.88 -2.37
CA ASP A 234 -8.41 -13.51 -2.41
C ASP A 234 -8.43 -14.97 -1.90
N TYR A 235 -9.65 -15.50 -1.74
CA TYR A 235 -9.99 -16.87 -1.41
C TYR A 235 -10.85 -17.50 -2.52
N SER A 236 -11.09 -18.81 -2.42
CA SER A 236 -12.06 -19.51 -3.27
C SER A 236 -12.54 -20.77 -2.57
N GLN A 237 -13.83 -21.10 -2.65
CA GLN A 237 -14.44 -22.24 -1.98
C GLN A 237 -14.62 -23.45 -2.92
N ASP A 238 -14.76 -23.21 -4.23
CA ASP A 238 -14.94 -24.27 -5.22
C ASP A 238 -13.76 -24.38 -6.20
N LYS A 239 -13.23 -25.61 -6.33
CA LYS A 239 -12.08 -25.95 -7.20
C LYS A 239 -12.30 -25.73 -8.70
N THR A 240 -13.53 -25.46 -9.12
CA THR A 240 -13.91 -25.26 -10.51
C THR A 240 -13.95 -23.79 -10.90
N TYR A 241 -14.00 -22.85 -9.96
CA TYR A 241 -14.14 -21.43 -10.27
C TYR A 241 -12.85 -20.90 -10.90
N MET A 242 -12.97 -20.28 -12.09
CA MET A 242 -11.81 -19.94 -12.95
C MET A 242 -11.94 -18.54 -13.58
N ALA A 243 -12.59 -17.61 -12.88
CA ALA A 243 -12.87 -16.27 -13.39
C ALA A 243 -12.68 -15.13 -12.38
N SER A 244 -11.99 -15.34 -11.25
CA SER A 244 -11.65 -14.28 -10.29
C SER A 244 -10.23 -13.70 -10.53
N PRO A 245 -9.87 -12.54 -9.97
CA PRO A 245 -8.51 -11.99 -10.06
C PRO A 245 -7.42 -12.98 -9.64
N GLY A 246 -7.63 -13.72 -8.54
CA GLY A 246 -6.68 -14.71 -8.04
C GLY A 246 -6.38 -15.86 -9.02
N THR A 247 -7.29 -16.17 -9.93
CA THR A 247 -7.08 -17.16 -11.01
C THR A 247 -6.24 -16.64 -12.18
N GLN A 248 -5.97 -15.32 -12.21
CA GLN A 248 -5.33 -14.62 -13.32
C GLN A 248 -3.91 -14.16 -13.00
N THR A 249 -3.51 -14.18 -11.73
CA THR A 249 -2.20 -13.73 -11.26
C THR A 249 -1.59 -14.74 -10.30
N LYS A 250 -0.26 -14.89 -10.33
CA LYS A 250 0.48 -15.71 -9.33
C LYS A 250 0.89 -14.92 -8.10
N SER A 251 1.14 -13.63 -8.29
CA SER A 251 1.66 -12.72 -7.26
C SER A 251 0.56 -12.13 -6.39
N GLY A 252 -0.59 -11.81 -6.99
CA GLY A 252 -1.65 -11.04 -6.34
C GLY A 252 -2.06 -9.79 -7.12
N TYR A 253 -2.80 -8.92 -6.45
CA TYR A 253 -3.44 -7.73 -7.03
C TYR A 253 -3.71 -6.62 -5.99
N VAL A 254 -3.98 -5.41 -6.48
CA VAL A 254 -4.33 -4.22 -5.70
C VAL A 254 -5.69 -3.69 -6.14
N VAL A 255 -6.52 -3.28 -5.20
CA VAL A 255 -7.76 -2.52 -5.43
C VAL A 255 -7.53 -1.10 -4.90
N ALA A 256 -7.57 -0.12 -5.80
CA ALA A 256 -7.38 1.30 -5.47
C ALA A 256 -8.66 2.07 -5.85
N ALA A 257 -9.54 2.28 -4.88
CA ALA A 257 -10.82 2.97 -5.06
C ALA A 257 -10.88 4.35 -4.38
N ASN A 258 -9.76 4.81 -3.84
CA ASN A 258 -9.64 6.05 -3.07
C ASN A 258 -9.23 7.27 -3.92
N ALA A 259 -9.65 7.33 -5.19
CA ALA A 259 -9.45 8.48 -6.06
C ALA A 259 -10.58 8.58 -7.09
N ASN A 260 -10.85 9.78 -7.61
CA ASN A 260 -11.86 10.04 -8.64
C ASN A 260 -13.31 9.64 -8.23
N MET A 261 -13.64 9.77 -6.94
CA MET A 261 -15.02 9.59 -6.48
C MET A 261 -15.89 10.76 -6.93
N GLY A 262 -16.63 10.59 -8.02
CA GLY A 262 -17.49 11.63 -8.58
C GLY A 262 -16.76 12.75 -9.33
N ASP A 263 -15.46 12.59 -9.60
CA ASP A 263 -14.67 13.50 -10.44
C ASP A 263 -13.71 12.71 -11.36
N SER A 264 -12.87 13.42 -12.12
CA SER A 264 -11.89 12.81 -13.02
C SER A 264 -10.55 13.55 -12.97
N LYS A 265 -10.05 13.86 -11.76
CA LYS A 265 -8.85 14.67 -11.57
C LYS A 265 -7.55 13.86 -11.67
N THR A 266 -7.56 12.65 -11.14
CA THR A 266 -6.41 11.75 -11.12
C THR A 266 -6.24 11.10 -12.50
N PRO A 267 -5.10 11.30 -13.18
CA PRO A 267 -4.87 10.70 -14.50
C PRO A 267 -4.55 9.20 -14.40
N GLY A 268 -4.75 8.49 -15.51
CA GLY A 268 -4.51 7.05 -15.59
C GLY A 268 -5.71 6.21 -15.15
N CYS A 269 -5.47 4.98 -14.74
CA CYS A 269 -6.51 4.08 -14.23
C CYS A 269 -6.87 4.49 -12.80
N ALA A 270 -8.05 5.09 -12.59
CA ALA A 270 -8.54 5.56 -11.31
C ALA A 270 -10.08 5.69 -11.31
N PRO A 271 -10.82 4.91 -10.50
CA PRO A 271 -10.34 3.82 -9.63
C PRO A 271 -9.82 2.62 -10.44
N CYS A 272 -9.06 1.74 -9.79
CA CYS A 272 -8.30 0.69 -10.51
C CYS A 272 -8.19 -0.62 -9.75
N LEU A 273 -8.32 -1.73 -10.48
CA LEU A 273 -7.77 -3.03 -10.13
C LEU A 273 -6.42 -3.20 -10.83
N SER A 274 -5.33 -3.42 -10.09
CA SER A 274 -4.03 -3.73 -10.67
C SER A 274 -3.67 -5.19 -10.45
N LEU A 275 -3.56 -5.98 -11.52
CA LEU A 275 -3.05 -7.35 -11.47
C LEU A 275 -1.52 -7.35 -11.54
N HIS A 276 -0.91 -8.40 -10.98
CA HIS A 276 0.54 -8.67 -10.99
C HIS A 276 1.36 -7.70 -10.13
N LEU A 277 1.74 -8.18 -8.94
CA LEU A 277 2.52 -7.42 -7.97
C LEU A 277 4.01 -7.53 -8.27
N THR A 278 4.63 -6.38 -8.46
CA THR A 278 6.08 -6.23 -8.51
C THR A 278 6.61 -5.72 -7.17
N PRO A 279 7.93 -5.74 -6.93
CA PRO A 279 8.52 -5.10 -5.74
C PRO A 279 8.17 -3.60 -5.63
N GLN A 280 8.01 -2.89 -6.75
CA GLN A 280 7.55 -1.51 -6.79
C GLN A 280 6.14 -1.37 -6.21
N VAL A 281 5.22 -2.24 -6.63
CA VAL A 281 3.82 -2.22 -6.13
C VAL A 281 3.80 -2.55 -4.64
N ARG A 282 4.49 -3.61 -4.22
CA ARG A 282 4.54 -4.00 -2.80
C ARG A 282 5.09 -2.89 -1.90
N ALA A 283 6.09 -2.15 -2.37
CA ALA A 283 6.71 -1.06 -1.61
C ALA A 283 5.79 0.14 -1.34
N GLN A 284 4.61 0.18 -1.96
CA GLN A 284 3.56 1.17 -1.67
C GLN A 284 2.81 0.88 -0.36
N PHE A 285 3.01 -0.31 0.22
CA PHE A 285 2.28 -0.78 1.39
C PHE A 285 3.21 -1.04 2.57
N THR A 286 3.00 -0.34 3.68
CA THR A 286 3.73 -0.57 4.94
C THR A 286 2.84 -1.17 6.04
N ALA A 287 1.51 -1.05 5.97
CA ALA A 287 0.57 -1.86 6.75
C ALA A 287 0.47 -3.25 6.14
N VAL A 288 1.31 -4.18 6.60
CA VAL A 288 1.46 -5.53 6.06
C VAL A 288 0.99 -6.55 7.10
N MET A 289 -0.04 -7.34 6.76
CA MET A 289 -0.70 -8.30 7.63
C MET A 289 -0.52 -9.70 7.05
N PRO A 290 0.40 -10.51 7.58
CA PRO A 290 0.51 -11.91 7.18
C PRO A 290 -0.80 -12.63 7.42
N TRP A 291 -1.19 -13.49 6.47
CA TRP A 291 -2.34 -14.36 6.63
C TRP A 291 -2.17 -15.22 7.88
N GLY A 292 -3.24 -15.35 8.66
CA GLY A 292 -3.26 -16.11 9.91
C GLY A 292 -3.16 -17.62 9.71
N LYS A 293 -3.57 -18.39 10.74
CA LYS A 293 -3.73 -19.85 10.58
C LYS A 293 -4.88 -20.10 9.62
N LEU A 294 -4.55 -20.58 8.43
CA LEU A 294 -5.53 -20.95 7.41
C LEU A 294 -6.15 -22.31 7.78
N ASP A 295 -7.35 -22.26 8.37
CA ASP A 295 -8.24 -23.41 8.49
C ASP A 295 -9.14 -23.43 7.25
N TYR A 296 -8.90 -24.41 6.38
CA TYR A 296 -9.42 -24.48 5.02
C TYR A 296 -10.67 -25.36 4.94
N ASP A 297 -11.49 -25.38 5.99
CA ASP A 297 -12.63 -26.31 6.02
C ASP A 297 -13.54 -26.10 4.79
N ASP A 298 -13.68 -24.84 4.34
CA ASP A 298 -14.47 -24.48 3.15
C ASP A 298 -13.70 -23.70 2.06
N SER A 299 -12.42 -23.34 2.30
CA SER A 299 -11.58 -22.63 1.32
C SER A 299 -10.53 -23.53 0.66
N LEU A 300 -10.20 -23.26 -0.60
CA LEU A 300 -9.07 -23.87 -1.30
C LEU A 300 -7.75 -23.27 -0.84
N ARG A 301 -6.69 -24.07 -0.92
CA ARG A 301 -5.31 -23.62 -0.65
C ARG A 301 -4.70 -22.82 -1.79
N GLN A 302 -5.18 -23.06 -3.01
CA GLN A 302 -4.66 -22.44 -4.22
C GLN A 302 -5.78 -22.17 -5.21
N PHE A 303 -5.66 -21.05 -5.92
CA PHE A 303 -6.54 -20.72 -7.02
C PHE A 303 -6.35 -21.69 -8.19
N PRO A 304 -7.46 -22.17 -8.78
CA PRO A 304 -7.42 -22.86 -10.06
C PRO A 304 -6.76 -22.00 -11.15
N SER A 305 -6.16 -22.63 -12.17
CA SER A 305 -5.45 -21.98 -13.30
C SER A 305 -4.12 -21.31 -12.96
N SER A 306 -4.10 -20.34 -12.04
CA SER A 306 -2.88 -19.61 -11.70
C SER A 306 -1.93 -20.43 -10.81
N GLY A 307 -2.50 -21.27 -9.93
CA GLY A 307 -1.76 -21.94 -8.87
C GLY A 307 -1.25 -20.98 -7.79
N ALA A 308 -1.75 -19.74 -7.74
CA ALA A 308 -1.49 -18.80 -6.66
C ALA A 308 -2.04 -19.36 -5.33
N ASN A 309 -1.48 -18.93 -4.20
CA ASN A 309 -2.11 -19.28 -2.92
C ASN A 309 -3.47 -18.59 -2.81
N ALA A 310 -4.41 -19.25 -2.16
CA ALA A 310 -5.70 -18.70 -1.80
C ALA A 310 -5.81 -18.62 -0.26
N SER A 311 -6.45 -17.56 0.22
CA SER A 311 -6.68 -17.28 1.63
C SER A 311 -7.97 -17.93 2.14
N ASN A 312 -8.34 -17.60 3.37
CA ASN A 312 -9.70 -17.77 3.88
C ASN A 312 -10.51 -16.50 3.59
N MET A 313 -11.84 -16.58 3.63
CA MET A 313 -12.71 -15.41 3.44
C MET A 313 -12.38 -14.27 4.42
N HIS A 314 -12.22 -14.61 5.71
CA HIS A 314 -11.65 -13.70 6.70
C HIS A 314 -10.20 -14.12 6.97
N ASP A 315 -9.27 -13.18 6.82
CA ASP A 315 -7.85 -13.44 7.05
C ASP A 315 -7.10 -12.33 7.80
N GLY A 316 -5.80 -12.56 7.99
CA GLY A 316 -4.89 -11.66 8.69
C GLY A 316 -5.02 -11.68 10.21
N ASP A 317 -4.13 -10.93 10.86
CA ASP A 317 -4.07 -10.78 12.32
C ASP A 317 -4.07 -9.29 12.68
N TYR A 318 -5.21 -8.66 12.44
CA TYR A 318 -5.39 -7.21 12.60
C TYR A 318 -5.54 -6.86 14.07
N SER A 319 -4.98 -5.73 14.51
CA SER A 319 -5.28 -5.12 15.79
C SER A 319 -6.07 -3.84 15.56
N TYR A 320 -7.26 -3.75 16.15
CA TYR A 320 -8.13 -2.59 15.99
C TYR A 320 -9.00 -2.36 17.22
N THR A 321 -9.45 -1.13 17.39
CA THR A 321 -10.33 -0.70 18.48
C THR A 321 -11.59 -0.11 17.87
N ILE A 322 -12.76 -0.55 18.34
CA ILE A 322 -14.05 0.07 17.99
C ILE A 322 -14.58 0.79 19.22
N SER A 323 -14.80 2.09 19.09
CA SER A 323 -15.32 2.97 20.14
C SER A 323 -16.83 3.16 19.98
N VAL A 324 -17.60 2.43 20.78
CA VAL A 324 -19.07 2.35 20.66
C VAL A 324 -19.81 3.30 21.60
N PRO A 325 -20.96 3.87 21.20
CA PRO A 325 -21.74 4.76 22.05
C PRO A 325 -22.40 4.01 23.20
N VAL A 326 -22.14 4.45 24.44
CA VAL A 326 -22.80 3.93 25.65
C VAL A 326 -23.29 5.10 26.50
N GLY A 327 -24.57 5.46 26.32
CA GLY A 327 -25.15 6.67 26.89
C GLY A 327 -24.58 7.92 26.20
N LYS A 328 -23.90 8.80 26.96
CA LYS A 328 -23.31 10.05 26.43
C LYS A 328 -21.81 9.98 26.14
N LYS A 329 -21.21 8.79 26.19
CA LYS A 329 -19.76 8.59 26.03
C LYS A 329 -19.50 7.41 25.11
N LYS A 330 -18.42 7.47 24.34
CA LYS A 330 -17.90 6.32 23.62
C LYS A 330 -17.08 5.41 24.54
N ARG A 331 -17.10 4.10 24.28
CA ARG A 331 -16.36 3.08 25.02
C ARG A 331 -15.54 2.24 24.05
N ALA A 332 -14.22 2.29 24.20
CA ALA A 332 -13.30 1.49 23.42
C ALA A 332 -13.45 -0.01 23.71
N VAL A 333 -13.50 -0.80 22.63
CA VAL A 333 -13.49 -2.26 22.64
C VAL A 333 -12.39 -2.72 21.70
N ASP A 334 -11.40 -3.42 22.26
CA ASP A 334 -10.24 -3.88 21.49
C ASP A 334 -10.50 -5.27 20.90
N PHE A 335 -10.08 -5.42 19.66
CA PHE A 335 -10.18 -6.64 18.89
C PHE A 335 -8.84 -7.02 18.31
N ARG A 336 -8.70 -8.33 18.12
CA ARG A 336 -7.60 -8.91 17.37
C ARG A 336 -8.12 -10.13 16.65
N GLY A 337 -7.87 -10.21 15.35
CA GLY A 337 -8.35 -11.32 14.55
C GLY A 337 -8.45 -11.00 13.06
N PRO A 338 -9.00 -11.95 12.30
CA PRO A 338 -9.15 -11.81 10.87
C PRO A 338 -10.30 -10.88 10.49
N ILE A 339 -10.15 -10.23 9.33
CA ILE A 339 -11.11 -9.31 8.73
C ILE A 339 -11.43 -9.80 7.31
N LEU A 340 -12.69 -9.66 6.91
CA LEU A 340 -13.07 -9.70 5.50
C LEU A 340 -13.11 -8.25 5.00
N PHE A 341 -12.37 -7.95 3.93
CA PHE A 341 -12.48 -6.68 3.23
C PHE A 341 -13.40 -6.84 2.02
N ASP A 342 -14.55 -6.17 2.07
CA ASP A 342 -15.66 -6.44 1.17
C ASP A 342 -16.12 -5.19 0.41
N THR A 343 -15.83 -5.12 -0.88
CA THR A 343 -16.30 -4.05 -1.76
C THR A 343 -17.78 -4.18 -2.15
N GLY A 344 -18.42 -5.33 -1.89
CA GLY A 344 -19.85 -5.54 -2.04
C GLY A 344 -20.69 -5.07 -0.85
N THR A 345 -20.06 -4.79 0.30
CA THR A 345 -20.72 -4.25 1.49
C THR A 345 -20.63 -2.71 1.52
N ALA A 346 -21.77 -2.04 1.56
CA ALA A 346 -21.85 -0.57 1.56
C ALA A 346 -21.50 0.06 2.93
N GLU A 347 -21.75 -0.65 4.03
CA GLU A 347 -21.39 -0.18 5.37
C GLU A 347 -19.88 -0.21 5.62
N PHE A 348 -19.37 0.72 6.43
CA PHE A 348 -17.96 0.68 6.84
C PHE A 348 -17.66 -0.58 7.66
N ILE A 349 -18.54 -0.90 8.62
CA ILE A 349 -18.42 -2.07 9.49
C ILE A 349 -19.69 -2.89 9.39
N LEU A 350 -19.56 -4.17 9.08
CA LEU A 350 -20.65 -5.13 9.17
C LEU A 350 -20.29 -6.22 10.19
N VAL A 351 -21.12 -6.34 11.22
CA VAL A 351 -20.93 -7.34 12.28
C VAL A 351 -21.58 -8.65 11.84
N ASP A 352 -20.74 -9.65 11.57
CA ASP A 352 -21.12 -10.98 11.09
C ASP A 352 -20.94 -12.09 12.14
N ALA A 353 -20.45 -11.77 13.35
CA ALA A 353 -20.10 -12.77 14.37
C ALA A 353 -20.66 -12.52 15.78
N ASP A 354 -21.06 -13.59 16.46
CA ASP A 354 -21.70 -13.56 17.78
C ASP A 354 -20.75 -13.13 18.93
N GLY A 355 -19.46 -13.46 18.81
CA GLY A 355 -18.43 -13.13 19.78
C GLY A 355 -18.10 -11.64 19.80
N MET A 356 -18.16 -10.96 18.66
CA MET A 356 -18.09 -9.49 18.56
C MET A 356 -19.20 -8.83 19.38
N LEU A 357 -20.44 -9.24 19.11
CA LEU A 357 -21.62 -8.73 19.80
C LEU A 357 -21.54 -8.99 21.30
N SER A 358 -21.04 -10.15 21.71
CA SER A 358 -20.83 -10.49 23.11
C SER A 358 -19.85 -9.54 23.80
N LYS A 359 -18.75 -9.18 23.13
CA LYS A 359 -17.79 -8.18 23.64
C LYS A 359 -18.42 -6.79 23.75
N PHE A 360 -19.17 -6.36 22.73
CA PHE A 360 -19.92 -5.11 22.78
C PHE A 360 -20.93 -5.05 23.94
N ARG A 361 -21.73 -6.10 24.09
CA ARG A 361 -22.71 -6.26 25.18
C ARG A 361 -22.04 -6.21 26.55
N SER A 362 -20.83 -6.78 26.68
CA SER A 362 -20.04 -6.69 27.92
C SER A 362 -19.65 -5.26 28.32
N LYS A 363 -19.62 -4.34 27.34
CA LYS A 363 -19.32 -2.92 27.53
C LYS A 363 -20.58 -2.05 27.63
N GLY A 364 -21.77 -2.66 27.57
CA GLY A 364 -23.06 -1.99 27.66
C GLY A 364 -23.60 -1.49 26.32
N TYR A 365 -22.97 -1.85 25.21
CA TYR A 365 -23.43 -1.52 23.86
C TYR A 365 -24.37 -2.61 23.32
N LYS A 366 -25.41 -2.23 22.60
CA LYS A 366 -26.38 -3.14 21.97
C LYS A 366 -26.67 -2.64 20.57
N LEU A 367 -26.39 -3.48 19.57
CA LEU A 367 -26.79 -3.29 18.19
C LEU A 367 -27.86 -4.34 17.88
N ALA A 368 -29.07 -3.92 17.53
CA ALA A 368 -30.15 -4.84 17.17
C ALA A 368 -29.89 -5.45 15.78
N GLU A 369 -30.55 -6.58 15.52
CA GLU A 369 -30.50 -7.23 14.21
C GLU A 369 -31.14 -6.31 13.16
N TYR A 370 -30.50 -6.17 12.00
CA TYR A 370 -30.85 -5.23 10.94
C TYR A 370 -30.81 -3.74 11.32
N ASP A 371 -30.12 -3.41 12.41
CA ASP A 371 -29.99 -2.03 12.89
C ASP A 371 -28.60 -1.48 12.57
N GLN A 372 -28.51 -0.16 12.51
CA GLN A 372 -27.27 0.57 12.24
C GLN A 372 -26.99 1.61 13.34
N ASP A 373 -25.72 1.95 13.53
CA ASP A 373 -25.29 2.99 14.45
C ASP A 373 -23.99 3.66 13.96
N SER A 374 -23.52 4.67 14.68
CA SER A 374 -22.27 5.39 14.38
C SER A 374 -21.21 5.15 15.46
N VAL A 375 -20.00 4.79 15.03
CA VAL A 375 -18.87 4.41 15.90
C VAL A 375 -17.55 4.98 15.38
N ASP A 376 -16.50 4.96 16.21
CA ASP A 376 -15.14 5.21 15.71
C ASP A 376 -14.38 3.89 15.61
N ILE A 377 -13.52 3.76 14.62
CA ILE A 377 -12.62 2.61 14.46
C ILE A 377 -11.19 3.07 14.27
N LYS A 378 -10.27 2.41 14.98
CA LYS A 378 -8.83 2.63 14.85
C LYS A 378 -8.11 1.34 14.56
N PHE A 379 -7.33 1.30 13.48
CA PHE A 379 -6.35 0.26 13.20
C PHE A 379 -4.99 0.67 13.78
N TYR A 380 -4.23 -0.29 14.32
CA TYR A 380 -2.94 0.01 14.92
C TYR A 380 -2.00 -1.20 14.97
N GLY A 381 -0.76 -0.94 15.37
CA GLY A 381 0.24 -1.99 15.64
C GLY A 381 1.18 -2.26 14.48
N PHE A 382 1.28 -1.30 13.55
CA PHE A 382 2.20 -1.35 12.42
C PHE A 382 3.60 -0.86 12.80
N GLY A 383 4.56 -1.10 11.89
CA GLY A 383 5.95 -0.67 12.09
C GLY A 383 6.16 0.84 12.00
N ASP A 384 5.24 1.54 11.33
CA ASP A 384 5.18 2.99 11.23
C ASP A 384 3.87 3.53 11.81
N LYS A 385 3.86 4.82 12.13
CA LYS A 385 2.64 5.53 12.58
C LYS A 385 1.72 5.95 11.43
N LEU A 386 2.18 5.87 10.19
CA LEU A 386 1.43 6.32 9.02
C LEU A 386 0.11 5.53 8.87
N ASN A 387 0.14 4.27 9.27
CA ASN A 387 -1.00 3.35 9.12
C ASN A 387 -1.79 3.11 10.41
N ASP A 388 -1.50 3.86 11.48
CA ASP A 388 -2.37 3.91 12.66
C ASP A 388 -3.61 4.76 12.31
N LEU A 389 -4.45 4.24 11.41
CA LEU A 389 -5.59 4.93 10.82
C LEU A 389 -6.77 4.95 11.79
N GLU A 390 -7.38 6.11 11.94
CA GLU A 390 -8.55 6.34 12.78
C GLU A 390 -9.65 6.97 11.93
N TYR A 391 -10.85 6.39 12.02
CA TYR A 391 -12.04 6.82 11.31
C TYR A 391 -13.12 7.11 12.34
N ASP A 392 -13.61 8.34 12.32
CA ASP A 392 -14.64 8.82 13.23
C ASP A 392 -16.03 8.72 12.60
N ASP A 393 -17.02 8.44 13.44
CA ASP A 393 -18.44 8.44 13.11
C ASP A 393 -18.84 7.55 11.90
N VAL A 394 -18.13 6.44 11.69
CA VAL A 394 -18.43 5.45 10.64
C VAL A 394 -19.67 4.63 10.96
N ILE A 395 -20.37 4.17 9.93
CA ILE A 395 -21.56 3.32 10.08
C ILE A 395 -21.17 1.88 10.42
N ILE A 396 -21.79 1.36 11.49
CA ILE A 396 -21.76 -0.06 11.84
C ILE A 396 -23.16 -0.67 11.67
N GLY A 397 -23.25 -1.76 10.90
CA GLY A 397 -24.47 -2.53 10.69
C GLY A 397 -24.38 -3.95 11.26
N ARG A 398 -25.54 -4.61 11.38
CA ARG A 398 -25.66 -6.02 11.80
C ARG A 398 -26.73 -6.74 10.95
N LEU A 399 -26.38 -7.88 10.36
CA LEU A 399 -27.33 -8.77 9.68
C LEU A 399 -27.97 -9.80 10.64
N ALA A 400 -28.91 -10.59 10.11
CA ALA A 400 -29.41 -11.80 10.77
C ALA A 400 -28.44 -12.98 10.62
N ASP A 401 -28.51 -13.90 11.59
CA ASP A 401 -27.74 -15.14 11.70
C ASP A 401 -26.21 -14.93 11.70
N GLU A 402 -25.65 -14.75 12.91
CA GLU A 402 -24.21 -14.64 13.09
C GLU A 402 -23.49 -16.00 13.03
N ASP A 403 -22.35 -16.01 12.36
CA ASP A 403 -21.41 -17.11 12.51
C ASP A 403 -20.79 -17.11 13.91
N SER A 404 -20.43 -18.30 14.39
CA SER A 404 -19.68 -18.40 15.64
C SER A 404 -18.28 -17.83 15.44
N GLY A 405 -17.88 -16.80 16.19
CA GLY A 405 -16.54 -16.25 15.99
C GLY A 405 -16.28 -14.84 16.50
N ASN A 406 -15.16 -14.27 16.06
CA ASN A 406 -14.79 -12.88 16.32
C ASN A 406 -14.33 -12.18 15.02
N THR A 407 -15.01 -12.45 13.91
CA THR A 407 -14.78 -11.84 12.60
C THR A 407 -15.60 -10.57 12.44
N VAL A 408 -15.12 -9.68 11.58
CA VAL A 408 -15.84 -8.49 11.10
C VAL A 408 -15.60 -8.34 9.61
N THR A 409 -16.59 -7.78 8.94
CA THR A 409 -16.47 -7.32 7.56
C THR A 409 -16.27 -5.81 7.55
N ILE A 410 -15.26 -5.35 6.80
CA ILE A 410 -14.96 -3.94 6.57
C ILE A 410 -15.25 -3.62 5.11
N GLY A 411 -16.23 -2.75 4.88
CA GLY A 411 -16.84 -2.56 3.57
C GLY A 411 -16.17 -1.53 2.66
N LEU A 412 -16.87 -1.18 1.59
CA LEU A 412 -16.45 -0.26 0.54
C LEU A 412 -15.90 1.10 1.03
N PRO A 413 -16.47 1.76 2.07
CA PRO A 413 -15.95 3.04 2.55
C PRO A 413 -14.46 2.99 2.96
N PHE A 414 -13.96 1.82 3.38
CA PHE A 414 -12.54 1.64 3.66
C PHE A 414 -11.69 1.67 2.39
N PHE A 415 -12.14 1.07 1.28
CA PHE A 415 -11.47 1.12 -0.02
C PHE A 415 -11.56 2.50 -0.69
N GLN A 416 -12.61 3.27 -0.38
CA GLN A 416 -12.74 4.67 -0.76
C GLN A 416 -11.77 5.59 0.01
N SER A 417 -11.22 5.10 1.11
CA SER A 417 -10.21 5.79 1.91
C SER A 417 -8.79 5.22 1.72
N ASN A 418 -8.66 4.00 1.21
CA ASN A 418 -7.39 3.28 1.11
C ASN A 418 -7.29 2.43 -0.15
N SER A 419 -6.07 2.28 -0.67
CA SER A 419 -5.76 1.16 -1.55
C SER A 419 -5.52 -0.11 -0.71
N VAL A 420 -6.01 -1.26 -1.19
CA VAL A 420 -5.87 -2.57 -0.54
C VAL A 420 -5.14 -3.54 -1.47
N MET A 421 -4.16 -4.27 -0.94
CA MET A 421 -3.37 -5.27 -1.66
C MET A 421 -3.59 -6.66 -1.08
N TYR A 422 -3.80 -7.62 -1.99
CA TYR A 422 -3.80 -9.05 -1.69
C TYR A 422 -2.56 -9.68 -2.34
N ASP A 423 -1.51 -9.94 -1.56
CA ASP A 423 -0.27 -10.55 -2.01
C ASP A 423 -0.33 -12.08 -1.83
N LEU A 424 -0.92 -12.72 -2.82
CA LEU A 424 -1.10 -14.17 -2.88
C LEU A 424 0.22 -14.93 -2.82
N GLU A 425 1.31 -14.37 -3.36
CA GLU A 425 2.62 -15.02 -3.33
C GLU A 425 3.23 -14.97 -1.93
N LYS A 426 3.17 -13.81 -1.26
CA LYS A 426 3.73 -13.62 0.08
C LYS A 426 2.77 -14.00 1.21
N LYS A 427 1.51 -14.31 0.90
CA LYS A 427 0.44 -14.65 1.85
C LYS A 427 0.21 -13.53 2.84
N VAL A 428 -0.03 -12.34 2.30
CA VAL A 428 -0.16 -11.09 3.05
C VAL A 428 -1.31 -10.30 2.47
N SER A 429 -2.12 -9.73 3.35
CA SER A 429 -3.06 -8.66 3.05
C SER A 429 -2.45 -7.35 3.53
N ALA A 430 -2.63 -6.25 2.80
CA ALA A 430 -2.02 -4.98 3.13
C ALA A 430 -2.89 -3.80 2.68
N TYR A 431 -2.73 -2.63 3.29
CA TYR A 431 -3.41 -1.41 2.84
C TYR A 431 -2.51 -0.18 2.91
N SER A 432 -2.93 0.89 2.25
CA SER A 432 -2.19 2.14 2.12
C SER A 432 -3.17 3.31 1.96
N PRO A 433 -2.99 4.43 2.68
CA PRO A 433 -3.83 5.61 2.50
C PRO A 433 -3.58 6.31 1.16
N TYR A 434 -2.45 6.02 0.50
CA TYR A 434 -2.15 6.51 -0.84
C TYR A 434 -3.12 5.90 -1.86
N PHE A 435 -3.47 6.68 -2.87
CA PHE A 435 -3.98 6.10 -4.11
C PHE A 435 -2.82 5.43 -4.85
N VAL A 436 -2.80 4.10 -4.88
CA VAL A 436 -1.71 3.33 -5.48
C VAL A 436 -1.98 3.08 -6.96
N THR A 437 -1.15 3.66 -7.82
CA THR A 437 -1.22 3.48 -9.26
C THR A 437 0.00 2.75 -9.82
N THR A 438 -0.27 1.85 -10.75
CA THR A 438 0.72 1.09 -11.51
C THR A 438 0.98 1.68 -12.91
N SER A 439 0.26 2.74 -13.27
CA SER A 439 0.42 3.42 -14.55
C SER A 439 1.79 4.07 -14.69
N ASP A 440 2.35 3.97 -15.89
CA ASP A 440 3.45 4.83 -16.32
C ASP A 440 2.91 6.22 -16.67
N PHE A 441 3.69 7.25 -16.35
CA PHE A 441 3.35 8.65 -16.61
C PHE A 441 4.48 9.39 -17.32
N SER A 442 4.13 10.50 -17.97
CA SER A 442 5.11 11.45 -18.50
C SER A 442 4.92 12.86 -17.94
N THR A 443 6.03 13.53 -17.61
CA THR A 443 6.05 14.98 -17.36
C THR A 443 5.87 15.79 -18.65
N ASP A 444 5.92 15.15 -19.82
CA ASP A 444 5.68 15.80 -21.11
C ASP A 444 4.20 15.64 -21.51
N GLY A 445 3.45 16.73 -21.61
CA GLY A 445 2.01 16.71 -21.92
C GLY A 445 1.65 16.25 -23.34
N THR A 446 2.65 15.96 -24.19
CA THR A 446 2.48 15.47 -25.57
C THR A 446 2.82 13.99 -25.73
N ALA A 447 3.15 13.29 -24.65
CA ALA A 447 3.45 11.86 -24.68
C ALA A 447 2.17 11.03 -24.96
N ASN A 448 2.34 9.82 -25.52
CA ASN A 448 1.26 8.87 -25.76
C ASN A 448 0.90 8.04 -24.51
N ILE A 449 1.21 8.56 -23.32
CA ILE A 449 0.88 7.99 -22.01
C ILE A 449 0.30 9.10 -21.13
N PRO A 450 -0.42 8.77 -20.04
CA PRO A 450 -1.01 9.78 -19.17
C PRO A 450 0.03 10.81 -18.67
N HIS A 451 -0.37 12.08 -18.69
CA HIS A 451 0.48 13.18 -18.27
C HIS A 451 0.39 13.38 -16.76
N LEU A 452 1.54 13.54 -16.10
CA LEU A 452 1.64 13.90 -14.68
C LEU A 452 2.93 14.71 -14.45
N SER A 453 2.83 16.04 -14.47
CA SER A 453 3.94 16.93 -14.05
C SER A 453 3.70 17.57 -12.68
N LYS A 454 2.53 17.34 -12.07
CA LYS A 454 2.12 18.03 -10.85
C LYS A 454 1.19 17.18 -10.01
N VAL A 455 1.41 17.17 -8.70
CA VAL A 455 0.48 16.60 -7.71
C VAL A 455 0.07 17.71 -6.74
N ASN A 456 -1.24 17.89 -6.58
CA ASN A 456 -1.88 18.79 -5.63
C ASN A 456 -2.92 18.02 -4.82
N GLU A 457 -3.67 18.70 -3.95
CA GLU A 457 -4.72 18.09 -3.12
C GLU A 457 -5.84 17.38 -3.91
N ASP A 458 -6.02 17.68 -5.20
CA ASP A 458 -7.06 17.07 -6.04
C ASP A 458 -6.62 15.74 -6.68
N ILE A 459 -5.34 15.35 -6.59
CA ILE A 459 -4.80 14.15 -7.24
C ILE A 459 -4.63 13.02 -6.23
N GLY A 460 -5.06 11.81 -6.61
CA GLY A 460 -5.02 10.63 -5.76
C GLY A 460 -6.04 10.69 -4.63
N SER A 461 -5.64 10.22 -3.44
CA SER A 461 -6.46 10.26 -2.23
C SER A 461 -6.21 11.58 -1.51
N PHE A 462 -6.84 12.66 -1.98
CA PHE A 462 -6.66 14.02 -1.44
C PHE A 462 -5.19 14.49 -1.40
N GLY A 463 -4.47 14.33 -2.51
CA GLY A 463 -3.04 14.65 -2.61
C GLY A 463 -2.10 13.51 -2.24
N TRP A 464 -2.61 12.38 -1.76
CA TRP A 464 -1.81 11.20 -1.44
C TRP A 464 -1.73 10.24 -2.63
N VAL A 465 -0.56 10.19 -3.26
CA VAL A 465 -0.32 9.43 -4.50
C VAL A 465 0.84 8.44 -4.34
N GLY A 466 0.57 7.17 -4.60
CA GLY A 466 1.56 6.10 -4.67
C GLY A 466 1.92 5.77 -6.12
N LEU A 467 3.11 6.17 -6.57
CA LEU A 467 3.61 5.95 -7.92
C LEU A 467 4.49 4.70 -7.99
N ALA A 468 3.89 3.56 -8.38
CA ALA A 468 4.63 2.31 -8.61
C ALA A 468 5.13 2.17 -10.05
N GLY A 469 4.43 2.77 -11.02
CA GLY A 469 4.90 2.89 -12.40
C GLY A 469 6.02 3.92 -12.57
N THR A 470 6.60 3.99 -13.77
CA THR A 470 7.70 4.90 -14.09
C THR A 470 7.15 6.28 -14.47
N LEU A 471 7.66 7.34 -13.81
CA LEU A 471 7.57 8.71 -14.31
C LEU A 471 8.75 9.02 -15.23
N SER A 472 8.43 9.45 -16.45
CA SER A 472 9.39 9.74 -17.53
C SER A 472 9.21 11.16 -18.09
N GLY A 473 10.03 11.58 -19.04
CA GLY A 473 9.87 12.88 -19.75
C GLY A 473 10.95 13.91 -19.43
N LYS A 474 10.86 15.07 -20.07
CA LYS A 474 11.86 16.15 -19.91
C LYS A 474 11.38 17.27 -19.01
N GLY A 475 10.07 17.42 -18.83
CA GLY A 475 9.45 18.40 -17.95
C GLY A 475 9.79 18.17 -16.47
N ASP A 476 9.62 19.24 -15.71
CA ASP A 476 9.72 19.23 -14.25
C ASP A 476 8.58 18.42 -13.62
N PHE A 477 8.81 17.94 -12.40
CA PHE A 477 7.80 17.32 -11.56
C PHE A 477 7.64 18.12 -10.26
N THR A 478 6.43 18.62 -10.00
CA THR A 478 6.13 19.48 -8.86
C THR A 478 5.16 18.80 -7.90
N ILE A 479 5.51 18.78 -6.62
CA ILE A 479 4.64 18.35 -5.53
C ILE A 479 4.24 19.61 -4.78
N GLU A 480 2.97 19.98 -4.90
CA GLU A 480 2.43 21.19 -4.27
C GLU A 480 2.18 20.96 -2.78
N LYS A 481 1.97 22.07 -2.05
CA LYS A 481 1.68 22.07 -0.62
C LYS A 481 0.56 21.06 -0.29
N ASP A 482 0.71 20.38 0.83
CA ASP A 482 -0.22 19.38 1.39
C ASP A 482 -0.33 18.07 0.58
N ALA A 483 0.34 17.95 -0.58
CA ALA A 483 0.44 16.69 -1.29
C ALA A 483 1.54 15.78 -0.71
N ASN A 484 1.28 14.47 -0.75
CA ASN A 484 2.20 13.43 -0.32
C ASN A 484 2.39 12.39 -1.43
N VAL A 485 3.61 12.32 -1.97
CA VAL A 485 3.95 11.42 -3.08
C VAL A 485 4.92 10.34 -2.62
N ARG A 486 4.53 9.07 -2.81
CA ARG A 486 5.38 7.91 -2.58
C ARG A 486 5.81 7.29 -3.90
N MET A 487 7.08 7.44 -4.25
CA MET A 487 7.66 6.89 -5.48
C MET A 487 8.41 5.58 -5.19
N THR A 488 7.94 4.50 -5.80
CA THR A 488 8.59 3.19 -5.77
C THR A 488 9.04 2.71 -7.15
N GLY A 489 8.55 3.35 -8.22
CA GLY A 489 9.03 3.15 -9.58
C GLY A 489 10.45 3.69 -9.82
N ALA A 490 11.14 3.12 -10.80
CA ALA A 490 12.42 3.65 -11.28
C ALA A 490 12.15 4.79 -12.27
N ASN A 491 12.31 6.04 -11.82
CA ASN A 491 11.91 7.20 -12.60
C ASN A 491 13.05 7.70 -13.48
N THR A 492 12.69 8.12 -14.70
CA THR A 492 13.65 8.47 -15.76
C THR A 492 13.49 9.89 -16.26
N TYR A 493 12.58 10.67 -15.67
CA TYR A 493 12.42 12.08 -16.03
C TYR A 493 13.71 12.87 -15.76
N THR A 494 13.98 13.85 -16.62
CA THR A 494 15.22 14.64 -16.56
C THR A 494 15.00 16.08 -16.11
N GLY A 495 13.76 16.53 -15.96
CA GLY A 495 13.44 17.83 -15.37
C GLY A 495 13.81 17.89 -13.89
N ALA A 496 13.62 19.05 -13.27
CA ALA A 496 13.81 19.22 -11.84
C ALA A 496 12.62 18.64 -11.06
N THR A 497 12.90 18.17 -9.84
CA THR A 497 11.88 17.82 -8.85
C THR A 497 11.70 19.00 -7.90
N HIS A 498 10.47 19.48 -7.74
CA HIS A 498 10.14 20.56 -6.80
C HIS A 498 9.26 20.00 -5.69
N ILE A 499 9.70 20.14 -4.44
CA ILE A 499 8.96 19.76 -3.25
C ILE A 499 8.62 21.07 -2.53
N ALA A 500 7.35 21.48 -2.58
CA ALA A 500 6.92 22.73 -1.97
C ALA A 500 6.95 22.66 -0.43
N ASP A 501 6.94 23.82 0.23
CA ASP A 501 6.73 23.91 1.67
C ASP A 501 5.40 23.24 2.07
N GLY A 502 5.46 22.36 3.08
CA GLY A 502 4.34 21.50 3.48
C GLY A 502 4.04 20.31 2.55
N ALA A 503 4.87 20.05 1.54
CA ALA A 503 4.76 18.87 0.68
C ALA A 503 5.71 17.75 1.11
N TYR A 504 5.37 16.50 0.75
CA TYR A 504 6.13 15.31 1.14
C TYR A 504 6.47 14.46 -0.09
N LEU A 505 7.75 14.07 -0.21
CA LEU A 505 8.21 13.09 -1.19
C LEU A 505 8.91 11.93 -0.51
N HIS A 506 8.44 10.72 -0.73
CA HIS A 506 9.08 9.49 -0.29
C HIS A 506 9.69 8.74 -1.48
N LEU A 507 10.98 8.41 -1.41
CA LEU A 507 11.54 7.31 -2.19
C LEU A 507 11.51 6.04 -1.37
N ALA A 508 10.86 5.01 -1.89
CA ALA A 508 10.69 3.76 -1.18
C ALA A 508 10.95 2.53 -2.07
N GLY A 509 11.29 1.42 -1.43
CA GLY A 509 11.63 0.18 -2.16
C GLY A 509 12.72 0.44 -3.21
N PRO A 510 12.55 -0.03 -4.46
CA PRO A 510 13.54 0.19 -5.51
C PRO A 510 13.47 1.59 -6.14
N GLY A 511 12.58 2.47 -5.66
CA GLY A 511 12.31 3.77 -6.28
C GLY A 511 13.53 4.66 -6.45
N SER A 512 13.59 5.40 -7.55
CA SER A 512 14.73 6.28 -7.87
C SER A 512 14.29 7.54 -8.62
N ILE A 513 15.08 8.61 -8.48
CA ILE A 513 14.98 9.87 -9.23
C ILE A 513 16.36 10.37 -9.66
N GLU A 514 17.30 9.44 -9.85
CA GLU A 514 18.71 9.72 -10.15
C GLU A 514 18.94 10.51 -11.45
N HIS A 515 17.95 10.50 -12.35
CA HIS A 515 17.97 11.25 -13.59
C HIS A 515 17.45 12.69 -13.47
N SER A 516 16.75 13.01 -12.38
CA SER A 516 16.27 14.37 -12.13
C SER A 516 17.44 15.34 -12.13
N ALA A 517 17.30 16.46 -12.86
CA ALA A 517 18.38 17.41 -13.01
C ALA A 517 18.85 17.98 -11.67
N ARG A 518 17.90 18.19 -10.75
CA ARG A 518 18.10 18.67 -9.38
C ARG A 518 16.83 18.48 -8.56
N ILE A 519 16.99 18.39 -7.25
CA ILE A 519 15.89 18.48 -6.28
C ILE A 519 15.89 19.88 -5.65
N LEU A 520 14.76 20.57 -5.73
CA LEU A 520 14.47 21.81 -5.01
C LEU A 520 13.54 21.46 -3.84
N ASN A 521 14.12 21.28 -2.65
CA ASN A 521 13.41 20.82 -1.46
C ASN A 521 13.09 21.98 -0.51
N GLU A 522 11.85 22.43 -0.51
CA GLU A 522 11.30 23.34 0.50
C GLU A 522 10.35 22.62 1.48
N GLY A 523 10.00 21.35 1.22
CA GLY A 523 9.15 20.51 2.07
C GLY A 523 9.94 19.45 2.83
N THR A 524 9.46 18.20 2.82
CA THR A 524 10.20 17.07 3.43
C THR A 524 10.48 15.97 2.40
N PHE A 525 11.73 15.53 2.37
CA PHE A 525 12.21 14.46 1.50
C PHE A 525 12.63 13.21 2.30
N TYR A 526 11.91 12.11 2.12
CA TYR A 526 12.14 10.86 2.81
C TYR A 526 12.84 9.83 1.92
N VAL A 527 13.89 9.21 2.46
CA VAL A 527 14.57 8.05 1.86
C VAL A 527 14.75 6.92 2.86
N ASP A 528 14.14 7.00 4.04
CA ASP A 528 14.16 6.03 5.13
C ASP A 528 13.56 4.67 4.78
N HIS A 529 12.61 4.65 3.84
CA HIS A 529 11.96 3.42 3.35
C HIS A 529 12.55 2.90 2.04
N LYS A 530 13.72 3.39 1.61
CA LYS A 530 14.39 2.93 0.40
C LYS A 530 15.02 1.54 0.59
N GLY A 531 15.12 0.78 -0.50
CA GLY A 531 15.69 -0.56 -0.52
C GLY A 531 14.83 -1.61 0.20
N SER A 532 15.50 -2.52 0.91
CA SER A 532 14.90 -3.69 1.58
C SER A 532 14.25 -3.36 2.93
N HIS A 533 13.56 -2.22 3.07
CA HIS A 533 12.98 -1.76 4.34
C HIS A 533 12.02 -2.80 4.95
N LEU A 534 11.09 -3.34 4.16
CA LEU A 534 10.31 -4.53 4.53
C LEU A 534 10.72 -5.74 3.67
N THR A 535 10.96 -6.88 4.33
CA THR A 535 11.32 -8.13 3.64
C THR A 535 10.22 -8.60 2.67
N ALA A 536 8.95 -8.33 3.00
CA ALA A 536 7.81 -8.69 2.16
C ALA A 536 7.86 -8.04 0.76
N TRP A 537 8.53 -6.89 0.61
CA TRP A 537 8.64 -6.20 -0.68
C TRP A 537 9.55 -6.93 -1.67
N GLY A 538 10.46 -7.79 -1.20
CA GLY A 538 11.37 -8.53 -2.08
C GLY A 538 12.35 -7.65 -2.85
N VAL A 539 12.79 -6.54 -2.25
CA VAL A 539 13.76 -5.60 -2.83
C VAL A 539 15.18 -5.96 -2.38
N ASP A 540 16.15 -5.91 -3.28
CA ASP A 540 17.55 -6.15 -2.94
C ASP A 540 18.15 -4.98 -2.14
N LYS A 541 19.10 -5.29 -1.26
CA LYS A 541 19.81 -4.27 -0.47
C LYS A 541 20.60 -3.28 -1.31
N SER A 542 20.94 -3.63 -2.56
CA SER A 542 21.62 -2.71 -3.49
C SER A 542 20.81 -1.43 -3.79
N PHE A 543 19.52 -1.39 -3.43
CA PHE A 543 18.66 -0.23 -3.62
C PHE A 543 18.53 0.68 -2.39
N GLU A 544 19.22 0.38 -1.28
CA GLU A 544 19.18 1.17 -0.02
C GLU A 544 19.75 2.59 -0.20
N ASP A 545 20.78 2.77 -1.06
CA ASP A 545 21.34 4.09 -1.33
C ASP A 545 20.37 4.94 -2.18
N ALA A 546 20.18 6.20 -1.78
CA ALA A 546 19.47 7.22 -2.55
C ALA A 546 20.47 8.06 -3.34
N VAL A 547 20.43 7.99 -4.68
CA VAL A 547 21.37 8.70 -5.55
C VAL A 547 20.68 9.87 -6.22
N LEU A 548 21.26 11.06 -6.08
CA LEU A 548 20.80 12.31 -6.68
C LEU A 548 21.92 12.98 -7.47
N ARG A 549 21.54 13.78 -8.48
CA ARG A 549 22.49 14.68 -9.17
C ARG A 549 22.83 15.89 -8.32
N ASP A 550 21.82 16.68 -7.99
CA ASP A 550 21.95 17.92 -7.24
C ASP A 550 20.75 18.09 -6.31
N ILE A 551 20.96 18.80 -5.20
CA ILE A 551 19.92 19.09 -4.21
C ILE A 551 20.18 20.44 -3.54
N SER A 552 19.12 21.21 -3.35
CA SER A 552 19.15 22.48 -2.61
C SER A 552 17.80 22.79 -2.00
N GLY A 553 17.77 23.66 -0.99
CA GLY A 553 16.55 24.23 -0.43
C GLY A 553 16.53 24.26 1.11
N GLY A 554 15.44 24.81 1.67
CA GLY A 554 15.23 24.97 3.11
C GLY A 554 14.53 23.81 3.80
N GLY A 555 14.07 22.81 3.06
CA GLY A 555 13.30 21.68 3.58
C GLY A 555 14.12 20.60 4.28
N ASP A 556 13.41 19.69 4.94
CA ASP A 556 13.98 18.60 5.73
C ASP A 556 14.25 17.35 4.88
N ILE A 557 15.25 16.57 5.30
CA ILE A 557 15.62 15.29 4.68
C ILE A 557 15.68 14.21 5.77
N VAL A 558 14.92 13.13 5.60
CA VAL A 558 14.84 12.01 6.54
C VAL A 558 15.49 10.77 5.92
N LEU A 559 16.62 10.35 6.49
CA LEU A 559 17.47 9.28 5.96
C LEU A 559 17.09 7.89 6.45
N GLY A 560 16.59 7.78 7.68
CA GLY A 560 16.54 6.51 8.41
C GLY A 560 17.93 5.85 8.43
N ALA A 561 18.02 4.55 8.13
CA ALA A 561 19.31 3.85 8.07
C ALA A 561 20.10 4.07 6.76
N ASN A 562 19.54 4.81 5.79
CA ASN A 562 20.03 4.85 4.42
C ASN A 562 21.06 5.97 4.18
N ARG A 563 21.74 5.90 3.04
CA ARG A 563 22.69 6.92 2.61
C ARG A 563 22.12 7.76 1.49
N LEU A 564 22.31 9.07 1.59
CA LEU A 564 22.09 10.01 0.50
C LEU A 564 23.41 10.24 -0.25
N ILE A 565 23.43 10.02 -1.56
CA ILE A 565 24.59 10.20 -2.43
C ILE A 565 24.31 11.34 -3.42
N VAL A 566 25.10 12.41 -3.37
CA VAL A 566 24.97 13.56 -4.28
C VAL A 566 26.17 13.61 -5.21
N THR A 567 25.91 13.52 -6.51
CA THR A 567 26.95 13.25 -7.52
C THR A 567 27.49 14.48 -8.24
N ALA A 568 26.71 15.57 -8.28
CA ALA A 568 27.02 16.78 -9.03
C ALA A 568 26.42 18.02 -8.33
N ALA A 569 26.67 18.15 -7.03
CA ALA A 569 26.09 19.23 -6.24
C ALA A 569 26.50 20.62 -6.77
N THR A 570 25.57 21.57 -6.75
CA THR A 570 25.85 22.97 -7.02
C THR A 570 25.25 23.93 -6.00
N GLY A 571 24.36 23.43 -5.13
CA GLY A 571 23.53 24.23 -4.24
C GLY A 571 23.91 24.18 -2.76
N SER A 572 22.93 24.54 -1.94
CA SER A 572 23.02 24.59 -0.49
C SER A 572 21.80 23.89 0.14
N ILE A 573 22.04 23.07 1.16
CA ILE A 573 21.00 22.55 2.04
C ILE A 573 20.97 23.44 3.27
N SER A 574 19.92 24.25 3.40
CA SER A 574 19.70 25.14 4.55
C SER A 574 18.72 24.58 5.57
N GLY A 575 17.95 23.54 5.20
CA GLY A 575 17.12 22.77 6.13
C GLY A 575 17.92 21.73 6.92
N SER A 576 17.20 20.80 7.57
CA SER A 576 17.82 19.75 8.38
C SER A 576 17.97 18.42 7.63
N ILE A 577 18.96 17.62 8.06
CA ILE A 577 19.09 16.22 7.66
C ILE A 577 19.14 15.38 8.93
N THR A 578 18.29 14.36 9.00
CA THR A 578 18.12 13.51 10.19
C THR A 578 18.07 12.02 9.86
N ASP A 579 18.39 11.17 10.84
CA ASP A 579 18.31 9.70 10.75
C ASP A 579 17.49 9.06 11.89
N TYR A 580 16.61 9.84 12.53
CA TYR A 580 15.71 9.33 13.56
C TYR A 580 14.61 8.43 13.01
N ASP A 581 14.27 7.40 13.78
CA ASP A 581 13.00 6.66 13.66
C ASP A 581 11.85 7.35 14.44
N ASP A 582 10.65 6.78 14.36
CA ASP A 582 9.45 7.23 15.08
C ASP A 582 9.59 7.22 16.62
N ASN A 583 10.65 6.61 17.15
CA ASN A 583 11.00 6.53 18.57
C ASN A 583 12.17 7.46 18.94
N ASN A 584 12.56 8.37 18.04
CA ASN A 584 13.64 9.34 18.23
C ASN A 584 15.00 8.65 18.48
N LYS A 585 15.24 7.53 17.80
CA LYS A 585 16.52 6.81 17.80
C LYS A 585 17.23 6.97 16.45
N ASN A 586 18.49 7.38 16.48
CA ASN A 586 19.34 7.43 15.30
C ASN A 586 19.58 6.02 14.72
N LEU A 587 19.46 5.91 13.39
CA LEU A 587 19.60 4.66 12.65
C LEU A 587 20.93 4.49 11.90
N GLY A 588 21.80 5.51 11.92
CA GLY A 588 23.11 5.48 11.27
C GLY A 588 23.11 5.93 9.82
N GLY A 589 22.06 6.61 9.37
CA GLY A 589 21.96 7.19 8.03
C GLY A 589 23.05 8.23 7.79
N GLY A 590 23.55 8.31 6.55
CA GLY A 590 24.72 9.11 6.21
C GLY A 590 24.62 9.87 4.90
N LEU A 591 25.61 10.73 4.64
CA LEU A 591 25.69 11.57 3.44
C LEU A 591 27.00 11.33 2.71
N VAL A 592 26.94 11.15 1.39
CA VAL A 592 28.12 11.11 0.53
C VAL A 592 28.02 12.17 -0.54
N LEU A 593 28.94 13.13 -0.51
CA LEU A 593 29.18 14.05 -1.59
C LEU A 593 30.19 13.42 -2.55
N ALA A 594 29.70 12.78 -3.59
CA ALA A 594 30.50 12.10 -4.59
C ALA A 594 31.12 13.08 -5.61
N GLY A 595 30.52 14.25 -5.82
CA GLY A 595 31.04 15.27 -6.73
C GLY A 595 30.32 16.60 -6.64
N GLY A 596 30.94 17.64 -7.21
CA GLY A 596 30.43 19.00 -7.18
C GLY A 596 30.76 19.75 -5.89
N LYS A 597 29.99 20.82 -5.64
CA LYS A 597 30.12 21.69 -4.48
C LYS A 597 28.81 21.75 -3.72
N LEU A 598 28.83 21.39 -2.44
CA LEU A 598 27.64 21.42 -1.59
C LEU A 598 27.90 22.28 -0.36
N THR A 599 27.02 23.25 -0.11
CA THR A 599 27.00 23.96 1.17
C THR A 599 26.01 23.29 2.12
N ILE A 600 26.48 22.97 3.34
CA ILE A 600 25.65 22.52 4.45
C ILE A 600 25.47 23.72 5.38
N ALA A 601 24.31 24.38 5.27
CA ALA A 601 24.00 25.61 5.98
C ALA A 601 23.05 25.42 7.17
N GLY A 602 22.24 24.37 7.16
CA GLY A 602 21.32 24.05 8.26
C GLY A 602 21.95 23.25 9.39
N ASP A 603 21.11 22.87 10.34
CA ASP A 603 21.46 22.04 11.49
C ASP A 603 21.15 20.57 11.19
N ASN A 604 22.19 19.74 11.13
CA ASN A 604 22.06 18.33 10.72
C ASN A 604 22.44 17.41 11.88
N ASP A 605 21.55 16.49 12.22
CA ASP A 605 21.64 15.64 13.40
C ASP A 605 21.79 14.14 13.09
N TYR A 606 21.84 13.76 11.81
CA TYR A 606 22.13 12.40 11.41
C TYR A 606 23.47 11.89 12.00
N SER A 607 23.47 10.63 12.40
CA SER A 607 24.59 10.02 13.14
C SER A 607 25.60 9.28 12.27
N GLY A 608 25.23 8.92 11.04
CA GLY A 608 26.11 8.22 10.11
C GLY A 608 27.24 9.08 9.56
N LEU A 609 28.17 8.42 8.86
CA LEU A 609 29.35 9.05 8.29
C LEU A 609 28.99 10.02 7.17
N THR A 610 29.54 11.23 7.23
CA THR A 610 29.64 12.11 6.06
C THR A 610 30.90 11.78 5.27
N GLU A 611 30.80 11.56 3.97
CA GLU A 611 31.96 11.38 3.09
C GLU A 611 32.03 12.49 2.03
N VAL A 612 33.21 13.10 1.90
CA VAL A 612 33.53 14.05 0.83
C VAL A 612 34.53 13.38 -0.11
N ALA A 613 34.05 12.92 -1.26
CA ALA A 613 34.86 12.17 -2.23
C ALA A 613 35.91 13.06 -2.91
N SER A 614 36.88 12.42 -3.59
CA SER A 614 37.88 13.14 -4.38
C SER A 614 37.22 13.97 -5.48
N GLY A 615 37.66 15.21 -5.66
CA GLY A 615 37.06 16.16 -6.62
C GLY A 615 35.79 16.86 -6.13
N ALA A 616 35.25 16.48 -4.96
CA ALA A 616 34.13 17.17 -4.32
C ALA A 616 34.59 18.24 -3.32
N GLU A 617 33.76 19.26 -3.12
CA GLU A 617 33.96 20.32 -2.12
C GLU A 617 32.71 20.46 -1.25
N MET A 618 32.83 20.23 0.05
CA MET A 618 31.77 20.48 1.02
C MET A 618 32.11 21.72 1.86
N HIS A 619 31.17 22.66 1.97
CA HIS A 619 31.29 23.84 2.81
C HIS A 619 30.25 23.79 3.93
N VAL A 620 30.69 23.57 5.17
CA VAL A 620 29.83 23.53 6.35
C VAL A 620 29.80 24.92 6.97
N THR A 621 28.69 25.64 6.83
CA THR A 621 28.41 26.91 7.51
C THR A 621 27.43 26.75 8.67
N GLY A 622 26.61 25.71 8.64
CA GLY A 622 25.74 25.29 9.74
C GLY A 622 26.41 24.23 10.62
N GLN A 623 25.69 23.14 10.90
CA GLN A 623 26.14 22.07 11.78
C GLN A 623 26.09 20.69 11.13
N LEU A 624 27.09 19.84 11.43
CA LEU A 624 27.07 18.38 11.22
C LEU A 624 27.33 17.65 12.55
N THR A 625 26.53 16.63 12.86
CA THR A 625 26.67 15.85 14.10
C THR A 625 27.67 14.69 13.97
N GLY A 626 27.55 13.89 12.90
CA GLY A 626 28.38 12.71 12.65
C GLY A 626 29.86 13.01 12.34
N ASP A 627 30.65 11.93 12.26
CA ASP A 627 32.04 11.97 11.79
C ASP A 627 32.11 12.30 10.30
N VAL A 628 33.25 12.86 9.86
CA VAL A 628 33.45 13.22 8.44
C VAL A 628 34.74 12.59 7.90
N SER A 629 34.65 11.89 6.77
CA SER A 629 35.77 11.33 6.01
C SER A 629 36.02 12.15 4.75
N VAL A 630 37.22 12.73 4.61
CA VAL A 630 37.53 13.69 3.55
C VAL A 630 38.60 13.13 2.62
N TYR A 631 38.24 12.96 1.34
CA TYR A 631 39.14 12.67 0.21
C TYR A 631 39.22 13.85 -0.76
N GLY A 632 38.21 14.73 -0.78
CA GLY A 632 38.19 15.98 -1.53
C GLY A 632 38.54 17.18 -0.66
N LYS A 633 37.67 18.19 -0.65
CA LYS A 633 37.86 19.41 0.14
C LYS A 633 36.70 19.64 1.11
N LEU A 634 37.02 19.83 2.37
CA LEU A 634 36.09 20.24 3.41
C LEU A 634 36.49 21.63 3.94
N ILE A 635 35.53 22.56 3.90
CA ILE A 635 35.62 23.88 4.52
C ILE A 635 34.64 23.89 5.69
N VAL A 636 35.10 24.14 6.91
CA VAL A 636 34.24 24.25 8.09
C VAL A 636 34.30 25.66 8.63
N ASP A 637 33.27 26.46 8.37
CA ASP A 637 33.07 27.78 8.98
C ASP A 637 31.98 27.78 10.06
N GLY A 638 31.14 26.74 10.08
CA GLY A 638 30.20 26.44 11.16
C GLY A 638 30.78 25.44 12.17
N GLN A 639 30.08 24.33 12.39
CA GLN A 639 30.44 23.32 13.38
C GLN A 639 30.32 21.89 12.86
N VAL A 640 31.31 21.06 13.18
CA VAL A 640 31.24 19.60 13.07
C VAL A 640 31.45 19.03 14.48
N PHE A 641 30.48 18.30 15.01
CA PHE A 641 30.60 17.73 16.36
C PHE A 641 31.48 16.47 16.37
N GLY A 642 31.45 15.69 15.29
CA GLY A 642 32.27 14.50 15.12
C GLY A 642 33.75 14.78 14.84
N THR A 643 34.48 13.71 14.63
CA THR A 643 35.88 13.72 14.21
C THR A 643 35.98 13.85 12.70
N VAL A 644 36.82 14.79 12.24
CA VAL A 644 37.18 14.91 10.83
C VAL A 644 38.42 14.08 10.54
N LYS A 645 38.27 13.03 9.73
CA LYS A 645 39.37 12.23 9.19
C LYS A 645 39.74 12.72 7.80
N VAL A 646 40.92 13.30 7.68
CA VAL A 646 41.49 13.78 6.40
C VAL A 646 42.35 12.66 5.81
N ASN A 647 41.88 12.06 4.72
CA ASN A 647 42.58 10.97 4.03
C ASN A 647 43.63 11.53 3.04
N ASN A 648 44.31 10.65 2.31
CA ASN A 648 45.28 11.03 1.29
C ASN A 648 44.64 11.97 0.24
N ASP A 649 45.32 13.07 -0.08
CA ASP A 649 44.86 14.16 -0.97
C ASP A 649 43.64 14.96 -0.47
N GLY A 650 43.06 14.57 0.68
CA GLY A 650 42.02 15.31 1.34
C GLY A 650 42.52 16.63 1.92
N THR A 651 41.67 17.66 1.89
CA THR A 651 41.97 18.97 2.46
C THR A 651 40.90 19.43 3.45
N LEU A 652 41.33 19.89 4.63
CA LEU A 652 40.48 20.51 5.65
C LEU A 652 40.91 21.97 5.86
N SER A 653 39.94 22.88 5.84
CA SER A 653 40.13 24.31 6.09
C SER A 653 38.90 24.94 6.74
N GLY A 654 38.94 26.25 6.99
CA GLY A 654 37.83 27.03 7.54
C GLY A 654 38.14 27.62 8.92
N THR A 655 37.18 28.37 9.44
CA THR A 655 37.31 29.16 10.69
C THR A 655 36.45 28.65 11.84
N GLY A 656 35.66 27.61 11.58
CA GLY A 656 34.72 26.98 12.48
C GLY A 656 35.36 26.02 13.50
N THR A 657 34.52 25.14 14.04
CA THR A 657 34.90 24.21 15.12
C THR A 657 34.64 22.77 14.72
N VAL A 658 35.53 21.86 15.14
CA VAL A 658 35.41 20.42 14.91
C VAL A 658 35.54 19.63 16.22
N GLY A 659 34.97 18.42 16.32
CA GLY A 659 35.14 17.56 17.50
C GLY A 659 36.59 17.14 17.71
N GLY A 660 37.21 16.71 16.62
CA GLY A 660 38.62 16.34 16.53
C GLY A 660 39.10 16.30 15.08
N VAL A 661 40.42 16.26 14.89
CA VAL A 661 41.04 16.14 13.56
C VAL A 661 42.04 14.99 13.55
N ASN A 662 41.89 14.07 12.60
CA ASN A 662 42.84 13.01 12.33
C ASN A 662 43.34 13.13 10.88
N VAL A 663 44.61 13.43 10.68
CA VAL A 663 45.20 13.60 9.34
C VAL A 663 46.07 12.38 9.01
N LEU A 664 45.68 11.63 7.97
CA LEU A 664 46.46 10.53 7.44
C LEU A 664 47.59 11.05 6.52
N PRO A 665 48.64 10.25 6.26
CA PRO A 665 49.69 10.62 5.31
C PRO A 665 49.11 11.09 3.96
N GLY A 666 49.60 12.23 3.48
CA GLY A 666 49.15 12.87 2.24
C GLY A 666 47.89 13.74 2.37
N GLY A 667 47.21 13.74 3.52
CA GLY A 667 46.16 14.70 3.84
C GLY A 667 46.74 16.05 4.31
N THR A 668 45.98 17.13 4.11
CA THR A 668 46.36 18.48 4.57
C THR A 668 45.23 19.09 5.39
N ALA A 669 45.53 19.58 6.59
CA ALA A 669 44.55 20.27 7.43
C ALA A 669 45.10 21.60 7.95
N ALA A 670 44.27 22.66 7.87
CA ALA A 670 44.49 23.88 8.62
C ALA A 670 44.33 23.62 10.13
N ARG A 671 44.86 24.53 10.95
CA ARG A 671 44.65 24.48 12.40
C ARG A 671 43.20 24.85 12.72
N MET A 672 42.41 23.85 13.11
CA MET A 672 41.00 24.03 13.50
C MET A 672 40.87 24.28 15.01
N LYS A 673 39.76 24.89 15.44
CA LYS A 673 39.34 24.86 16.84
C LYS A 673 38.73 23.49 17.15
N THR A 674 39.14 22.86 18.24
CA THR A 674 38.63 21.55 18.67
C THR A 674 37.81 21.66 19.95
N THR A 675 36.71 20.92 20.06
CA THR A 675 35.91 20.84 21.30
C THR A 675 36.35 19.73 22.25
N ALA A 676 37.21 18.80 21.80
CA ALA A 676 37.91 17.90 22.70
C ALA A 676 38.84 18.71 23.63
N VAL A 677 38.59 18.64 24.94
CA VAL A 677 39.49 19.18 25.98
C VAL A 677 40.70 18.25 26.04
N ASP A 678 41.90 18.83 25.88
CA ASP A 678 43.21 18.15 25.96
C ASP A 678 43.39 17.26 27.19
#